data_AF-A0A7X7L4G0-F1
#
_entry.id   AF-A0A7X7L4G0-F1
#
_cell.length_a   1.000
_cell.length_b   1.000
_cell.length_c   1.000
_cell.angle_alpha   90.00
_cell.angle_beta   90.00
_cell.angle_gamma   90.00
#
_symmetry.space_group_name_H-M   'P 1'
#
loop_
_entity.id
_entity.type
_entity.pdbx_description
1 polymer ?
#
loop_
_entity_poly.entity_id
_entity_poly.type
_entity_poly.pdbx_seq_one_letter_code
_entity_poly.pdbx_strand_id
1 'polypeptide(L)'
;MALKCGLGAAKITVNIKAVSYSIVIVLLLATLGCYRSGTFGSSSYTETTYAGKSSGRYDQTTPLSKPPEPQPSDKARVQRLPWEGWPLDRDLLGQPITVRGILLGDQYTRVGQRVQALAEYQKANRLKLSPTEQEALVLRIASTELALDRPKESLSTLSSYFSSKGLNSDQVDLRFALVFAYAFGRDKNLDQSLAWFSRVSRMAAGRGGEHQAAVSGAGLLLRSLPDTQIYTLGEKWSSDVFVYTVIGQELKRRAGSSPAAANTATGKFWEGPSPATSPESSPRAISTPSGAGQVGVLLPLSGPYAPLGEKVKNGVVLAFESQAAGLGMQLAFRDTAANSGQAVMALRELMAAGALRAVIGPLLAGPAEAAGQVARENGVPLLALSKKSHFPVGDGVFRLGPTVKSQVSSLLEECYRKLGLVRYAVVYADDQNGLEYHAAFKQKAAELGLEVVFEKSYLPAATAGFSGIIAELEQQRAEAVFFTDSAQNVARFALELPERLRSGIKLLGTSRWDDQAQLRMSQKALDGAIFASPFFAKSTQPLTVQFEGAYRYKFGRAPDFMAAQGFDAGAIVAAALKRAQEQNTPFPAAMRSIDLYQGLTGKIRVGPTGELTRHLTVVQFKNGTLEELSEQERPSFIMRGNEAH
;
A
#
# COMPACT_ATOMS: atom_id res chain seq x y z
N MET A 1 54.61 46.32 34.61
CA MET A 1 54.43 44.99 33.98
C MET A 1 52.94 44.76 33.74
N ALA A 2 52.54 43.81 32.87
CA ALA A 2 51.20 43.80 32.28
C ALA A 2 50.11 43.13 33.13
N LEU A 3 48.87 43.64 33.01
CA LEU A 3 47.59 43.00 33.34
C LEU A 3 46.48 43.79 32.63
N LYS A 4 45.47 43.14 32.04
CA LYS A 4 44.32 43.83 31.40
C LYS A 4 43.04 42.98 31.40
N CYS A 5 41.95 43.63 31.82
CA CYS A 5 40.52 43.39 31.51
C CYS A 5 39.96 41.95 31.58
N GLY A 6 39.03 41.75 32.51
CA GLY A 6 37.96 40.75 32.40
C GLY A 6 36.58 41.42 32.35
N LEU A 7 35.50 40.63 32.31
CA LEU A 7 34.11 41.10 32.45
C LEU A 7 33.25 40.01 33.09
N GLY A 8 32.41 40.38 34.05
CA GLY A 8 31.62 39.47 34.88
C GLY A 8 30.16 39.30 34.41
N ALA A 9 29.45 38.36 35.04
CA ALA A 9 28.06 38.02 34.71
C ALA A 9 27.06 38.50 35.79
N ALA A 10 25.81 38.72 35.39
CA ALA A 10 24.64 38.67 36.28
C ALA A 10 23.34 38.41 35.49
N LYS A 11 22.37 37.73 36.10
CA LYS A 11 20.96 37.67 35.66
C LYS A 11 20.12 38.58 36.56
N ILE A 12 19.16 39.33 36.00
CA ILE A 12 17.94 39.78 36.71
C ILE A 12 16.74 39.64 35.77
N THR A 13 15.57 39.33 36.31
CA THR A 13 14.29 39.21 35.59
C THR A 13 13.24 40.11 36.23
N VAL A 14 12.62 41.02 35.47
CA VAL A 14 11.41 41.77 35.85
C VAL A 14 10.48 41.90 34.64
N ASN A 15 9.18 42.07 34.90
CA ASN A 15 8.05 42.04 33.98
C ASN A 15 7.22 43.33 34.14
N ILE A 16 6.61 43.90 33.08
CA ILE A 16 5.40 44.77 33.13
C ILE A 16 4.84 45.07 31.71
N LYS A 17 3.61 45.60 31.64
CA LYS A 17 2.71 45.63 30.47
C LYS A 17 2.66 46.97 29.71
N ALA A 18 2.34 46.86 28.41
CA ALA A 18 1.45 47.72 27.59
C ALA A 18 1.72 49.22 27.35
N VAL A 19 1.45 49.67 26.11
CA VAL A 19 0.84 50.97 25.71
C VAL A 19 0.33 50.84 24.25
N SER A 20 -0.55 51.74 23.80
CA SER A 20 -1.41 51.60 22.60
C SER A 20 -1.22 52.69 21.52
N TYR A 21 -1.52 52.33 20.26
CA TYR A 21 -2.08 53.14 19.14
C TYR A 21 -1.64 54.61 18.90
N SER A 22 -1.21 54.94 17.66
CA SER A 22 -1.92 55.91 16.76
C SER A 22 -1.24 56.20 15.39
N ILE A 23 -2.03 56.13 14.29
CA ILE A 23 -2.26 57.11 13.18
C ILE A 23 -1.02 57.69 12.43
N VAL A 24 -0.89 57.67 11.08
CA VAL A 24 -1.40 58.58 9.99
C VAL A 24 -1.18 57.84 8.64
N ILE A 25 -2.14 57.50 7.76
CA ILE A 25 -2.94 58.28 6.76
C ILE A 25 -2.17 58.78 5.51
N VAL A 26 -2.68 58.49 4.30
CA VAL A 26 -3.04 59.41 3.16
C VAL A 26 -3.77 58.60 2.06
N LEU A 27 -4.55 59.26 1.19
CA LEU A 27 -5.62 58.71 0.32
C LEU A 27 -5.58 59.24 -1.13
N LEU A 28 -6.41 58.62 -2.00
CA LEU A 28 -7.11 59.06 -3.24
C LEU A 28 -6.92 58.05 -4.41
N LEU A 29 -7.97 57.43 -5.01
CA LEU A 29 -9.17 57.92 -5.75
C LEU A 29 -8.85 58.32 -7.22
N ALA A 30 -9.68 58.05 -8.24
CA ALA A 30 -10.98 57.34 -8.40
C ALA A 30 -10.98 56.61 -9.79
N THR A 31 -12.01 56.00 -10.40
CA THR A 31 -13.50 55.97 -10.35
C THR A 31 -13.98 54.52 -10.69
N LEU A 32 -15.19 54.07 -11.09
CA LEU A 32 -16.64 54.44 -11.29
C LEU A 32 -17.37 53.05 -11.39
N GLY A 33 -18.69 52.80 -11.33
CA GLY A 33 -19.93 53.58 -11.18
C GLY A 33 -21.19 52.68 -11.31
N CYS A 34 -22.38 53.21 -11.01
CA CYS A 34 -23.75 52.62 -11.19
C CYS A 34 -24.06 51.28 -10.44
N TYR A 35 -24.99 51.14 -9.48
CA TYR A 35 -26.45 51.47 -9.35
C TYR A 35 -27.35 50.78 -10.40
N ARG A 36 -28.55 50.23 -10.09
CA ARG A 36 -29.51 50.43 -8.96
C ARG A 36 -30.43 49.20 -8.69
N SER A 37 -31.19 49.21 -7.59
CA SER A 37 -32.31 48.29 -7.18
C SER A 37 -33.64 48.55 -7.92
N GLY A 38 -34.75 47.78 -7.82
CA GLY A 38 -35.06 46.49 -7.13
C GLY A 38 -36.58 46.18 -7.00
N THR A 39 -36.95 45.09 -6.29
CA THR A 39 -38.26 44.71 -5.66
C THR A 39 -39.56 44.37 -6.44
N PHE A 40 -40.05 43.13 -6.17
CA PHE A 40 -41.44 42.65 -5.89
C PHE A 40 -42.60 42.53 -6.93
N GLY A 41 -43.28 41.36 -6.86
CA GLY A 41 -44.68 41.09 -7.26
C GLY A 41 -44.93 40.50 -8.67
N SER A 42 -45.99 39.71 -8.96
CA SER A 42 -46.82 38.80 -8.12
C SER A 42 -47.80 37.97 -8.99
N SER A 43 -47.91 36.66 -8.73
CA SER A 43 -49.04 35.72 -8.99
C SER A 43 -49.76 35.66 -10.37
N SER A 44 -49.91 34.44 -10.90
CA SER A 44 -51.21 33.91 -11.37
C SER A 44 -51.17 32.39 -11.59
N TYR A 45 -52.32 31.72 -11.40
CA TYR A 45 -52.55 30.27 -11.52
C TYR A 45 -53.79 30.02 -12.40
N THR A 46 -53.75 28.98 -13.23
CA THR A 46 -54.90 28.20 -13.76
C THR A 46 -54.32 26.85 -14.25
N GLU A 47 -54.76 25.65 -13.87
CA GLU A 47 -56.08 25.01 -13.66
C GLU A 47 -56.71 24.31 -14.90
N THR A 48 -56.25 23.07 -15.13
CA THR A 48 -57.02 21.79 -15.17
C THR A 48 -58.13 21.49 -16.22
N THR A 49 -58.27 20.17 -16.51
CA THR A 49 -59.36 19.42 -17.21
C THR A 49 -59.29 19.33 -18.76
N TYR A 50 -59.82 18.34 -19.49
CA TYR A 50 -60.54 17.04 -19.24
C TYR A 50 -59.75 15.89 -19.94
N ALA A 51 -59.57 14.66 -19.40
CA ALA A 51 -60.47 13.50 -19.28
C ALA A 51 -60.87 12.75 -20.60
N GLY A 52 -60.75 11.42 -20.61
CA GLY A 52 -61.25 10.53 -21.68
C GLY A 52 -60.87 9.04 -21.48
N LYS A 53 -61.80 8.11 -21.66
CA LYS A 53 -61.59 6.64 -21.57
C LYS A 53 -61.85 5.96 -22.92
N SER A 54 -61.07 4.94 -23.26
CA SER A 54 -61.59 3.76 -23.99
C SER A 54 -60.68 2.54 -23.75
N SER A 55 -61.20 1.34 -24.04
CA SER A 55 -60.53 0.05 -23.82
C SER A 55 -60.15 -0.61 -25.15
N GLY A 56 -58.91 -1.09 -25.27
CA GLY A 56 -58.44 -1.85 -26.44
C GLY A 56 -57.55 -3.02 -26.03
N ARG A 57 -57.59 -4.11 -26.82
CA ARG A 57 -56.65 -5.24 -26.69
C ARG A 57 -55.24 -4.77 -27.05
N TYR A 58 -54.24 -5.15 -26.25
CA TYR A 58 -52.84 -5.00 -26.65
C TYR A 58 -52.35 -6.26 -27.37
N ASP A 59 -51.94 -6.06 -28.62
CA ASP A 59 -51.29 -7.06 -29.47
C ASP A 59 -49.80 -7.22 -29.08
N GLN A 60 -49.17 -8.33 -29.47
CA GLN A 60 -47.85 -8.75 -28.98
C GLN A 60 -46.66 -8.47 -29.92
N THR A 61 -46.59 -7.34 -30.62
CA THR A 61 -45.33 -6.88 -31.26
C THR A 61 -45.26 -5.36 -31.43
N THR A 62 -44.82 -4.64 -30.40
CA THR A 62 -44.43 -3.22 -30.54
C THR A 62 -43.20 -2.91 -29.68
N PRO A 63 -42.09 -2.41 -30.26
CA PRO A 63 -40.97 -1.89 -29.47
C PRO A 63 -41.42 -0.69 -28.63
N LEU A 64 -41.07 -0.68 -27.34
CA LEU A 64 -41.39 0.45 -26.46
C LEU A 64 -40.67 1.71 -26.94
N SER A 65 -41.42 2.81 -27.06
CA SER A 65 -40.90 4.12 -27.47
C SER A 65 -39.88 4.67 -26.47
N LYS A 66 -38.92 5.45 -26.97
CA LYS A 66 -37.91 6.11 -26.11
C LYS A 66 -38.59 6.97 -25.04
N PRO A 67 -38.15 6.90 -23.77
CA PRO A 67 -38.60 7.84 -22.74
C PRO A 67 -38.13 9.27 -23.07
N PRO A 68 -38.85 10.31 -22.60
CA PRO A 68 -38.50 11.70 -22.85
C PRO A 68 -37.17 12.09 -22.18
N GLU A 69 -36.42 12.96 -22.83
CA GLU A 69 -35.09 13.40 -22.39
C GLU A 69 -35.20 14.51 -21.31
N PRO A 70 -34.41 14.46 -20.22
CA PRO A 70 -34.60 15.34 -19.07
C PRO A 70 -34.18 16.80 -19.34
N GLN A 71 -35.02 17.74 -18.90
CA GLN A 71 -34.79 19.19 -19.04
C GLN A 71 -33.57 19.67 -18.22
N PRO A 72 -32.90 20.80 -18.60
CA PRO A 72 -31.55 21.09 -18.13
C PRO A 72 -31.42 21.62 -16.68
N SER A 73 -32.51 21.94 -15.99
CA SER A 73 -32.52 22.73 -14.74
C SER A 73 -32.18 21.95 -13.47
N ASP A 74 -32.56 20.68 -13.37
CA ASP A 74 -32.56 19.93 -12.08
C ASP A 74 -31.18 19.35 -11.71
N LYS A 75 -30.09 20.06 -12.04
CA LYS A 75 -28.72 19.70 -11.66
C LYS A 75 -28.36 20.10 -10.22
N ALA A 76 -29.31 19.99 -9.30
CA ALA A 76 -28.98 19.73 -7.91
C ALA A 76 -28.19 18.41 -7.87
N ARG A 77 -26.98 18.42 -7.30
CA ARG A 77 -26.02 17.31 -7.45
C ARG A 77 -26.33 16.13 -6.52
N VAL A 78 -27.49 15.49 -6.74
CA VAL A 78 -27.91 14.27 -6.04
C VAL A 78 -26.81 13.22 -6.18
N GLN A 79 -26.15 12.92 -5.08
CA GLN A 79 -24.98 12.06 -5.06
C GLN A 79 -25.43 10.60 -5.19
N ARG A 80 -25.36 10.08 -6.42
CA ARG A 80 -25.79 8.71 -6.77
C ARG A 80 -25.17 7.68 -5.83
N LEU A 81 -26.00 6.76 -5.35
CA LEU A 81 -25.55 5.65 -4.51
C LEU A 81 -24.78 4.60 -5.36
N PRO A 82 -23.82 3.85 -4.79
CA PRO A 82 -22.90 3.02 -5.59
C PRO A 82 -23.59 1.98 -6.49
N TRP A 83 -24.74 1.47 -6.05
CA TRP A 83 -25.55 0.49 -6.77
C TRP A 83 -26.39 1.07 -7.92
N GLU A 84 -26.49 2.39 -8.06
CA GLU A 84 -27.17 3.02 -9.22
C GLU A 84 -26.42 2.80 -10.55
N GLY A 85 -25.24 2.17 -10.51
CA GLY A 85 -24.49 1.68 -11.68
C GLY A 85 -24.48 0.16 -11.88
N TRP A 86 -25.20 -0.63 -11.07
CA TRP A 86 -25.23 -2.09 -11.22
C TRP A 86 -26.08 -2.55 -12.42
N PRO A 87 -25.79 -3.73 -13.02
CA PRO A 87 -26.55 -4.27 -14.14
C PRO A 87 -27.95 -4.73 -13.71
N LEU A 88 -28.95 -3.88 -13.98
CA LEU A 88 -30.34 -4.11 -13.60
C LEU A 88 -31.08 -5.14 -14.48
N ASP A 89 -30.55 -5.54 -15.63
CA ASP A 89 -31.12 -6.60 -16.47
C ASP A 89 -30.76 -8.03 -16.02
N ARG A 90 -29.93 -8.19 -14.97
CA ARG A 90 -29.32 -9.47 -14.59
C ARG A 90 -29.40 -9.80 -13.10
N ASP A 91 -29.24 -11.08 -12.79
CA ASP A 91 -29.09 -11.60 -11.44
C ASP A 91 -27.64 -11.50 -10.92
N LEU A 92 -27.35 -12.09 -9.75
CA LEU A 92 -26.02 -12.05 -9.15
C LEU A 92 -24.97 -12.89 -9.90
N LEU A 93 -25.41 -13.93 -10.64
CA LEU A 93 -24.57 -14.78 -11.48
C LEU A 93 -24.45 -14.25 -12.93
N GLY A 94 -25.01 -13.07 -13.21
CA GLY A 94 -24.99 -12.43 -14.52
C GLY A 94 -26.00 -13.00 -15.53
N GLN A 95 -26.92 -13.87 -15.10
CA GLN A 95 -27.97 -14.43 -15.96
C GLN A 95 -29.08 -13.39 -16.19
N PRO A 96 -29.72 -13.36 -17.38
CA PRO A 96 -30.77 -12.38 -17.67
C PRO A 96 -32.03 -12.69 -16.85
N ILE A 97 -32.59 -11.66 -16.20
CA ILE A 97 -33.86 -11.81 -15.47
C ILE A 97 -35.02 -11.82 -16.47
N THR A 98 -35.95 -12.77 -16.33
CA THR A 98 -37.14 -12.88 -17.20
C THR A 98 -38.44 -12.42 -16.51
N VAL A 99 -38.42 -12.23 -15.19
CA VAL A 99 -39.60 -11.85 -14.40
C VAL A 99 -40.03 -10.42 -14.69
N ARG A 100 -41.13 -10.27 -15.43
CA ARG A 100 -41.69 -8.97 -15.88
C ARG A 100 -41.83 -7.93 -14.78
N GLY A 101 -42.21 -8.33 -13.57
CA GLY A 101 -42.36 -7.40 -12.42
C GLY A 101 -41.03 -6.83 -11.92
N ILE A 102 -39.95 -7.61 -11.98
CA ILE A 102 -38.60 -7.13 -11.65
C ILE A 102 -38.15 -6.17 -12.76
N LEU A 103 -38.22 -6.59 -14.02
CA LEU A 103 -37.82 -5.78 -15.19
C LEU A 103 -38.57 -4.44 -15.30
N LEU A 104 -39.85 -4.39 -14.92
CA LEU A 104 -40.62 -3.15 -14.88
C LEU A 104 -40.17 -2.23 -13.72
N GLY A 105 -39.85 -2.81 -12.57
CA GLY A 105 -39.18 -2.09 -11.48
C GLY A 105 -37.82 -1.53 -11.91
N ASP A 106 -37.03 -2.33 -12.64
CA ASP A 106 -35.72 -1.93 -13.17
C ASP A 106 -35.84 -0.76 -14.17
N GLN A 107 -36.89 -0.74 -15.00
CA GLN A 107 -37.21 0.41 -15.87
C GLN A 107 -37.51 1.67 -15.05
N TYR A 108 -38.36 1.57 -14.02
CA TYR A 108 -38.64 2.68 -13.12
C TYR A 108 -37.40 3.16 -12.36
N THR A 109 -36.52 2.26 -11.90
CA THR A 109 -35.22 2.62 -11.28
C THR A 109 -34.34 3.39 -12.26
N ARG A 110 -34.23 2.96 -13.53
CA ARG A 110 -33.42 3.64 -14.57
C ARG A 110 -33.87 5.08 -14.85
N VAL A 111 -35.17 5.39 -14.71
CA VAL A 111 -35.72 6.76 -14.84
C VAL A 111 -35.90 7.49 -13.51
N GLY A 112 -35.33 6.98 -12.41
CA GLY A 112 -35.37 7.62 -11.09
C GLY A 112 -36.71 7.53 -10.34
N GLN A 113 -37.70 6.83 -10.87
CA GLN A 113 -39.04 6.65 -10.29
C GLN A 113 -39.03 5.57 -9.19
N ARG A 114 -38.27 5.83 -8.12
CA ARG A 114 -37.96 4.85 -7.06
C ARG A 114 -39.20 4.33 -6.32
N VAL A 115 -40.25 5.14 -6.14
CA VAL A 115 -41.50 4.71 -5.48
C VAL A 115 -42.26 3.71 -6.35
N GLN A 116 -42.36 3.97 -7.65
CA GLN A 116 -42.95 3.07 -8.65
C GLN A 116 -42.12 1.78 -8.75
N ALA A 117 -40.79 1.89 -8.78
CA ALA A 117 -39.89 0.74 -8.79
C ALA A 117 -40.11 -0.18 -7.58
N LEU A 118 -40.13 0.38 -6.37
CA LEU A 118 -40.40 -0.37 -5.14
C LEU A 118 -41.77 -1.05 -5.17
N ALA A 119 -42.80 -0.40 -5.70
CA ALA A 119 -44.13 -0.98 -5.82
C ALA A 119 -44.17 -2.19 -6.78
N GLU A 120 -43.44 -2.15 -7.91
CA GLU A 120 -43.32 -3.30 -8.82
C GLU A 120 -42.47 -4.43 -8.23
N TYR A 121 -41.36 -4.11 -7.55
CA TYR A 121 -40.57 -5.11 -6.84
C TYR A 121 -41.38 -5.81 -5.73
N GLN A 122 -42.19 -5.06 -4.96
CA GLN A 122 -43.06 -5.61 -3.91
C GLN A 122 -44.25 -6.42 -4.47
N LYS A 123 -44.66 -6.22 -5.72
CA LYS A 123 -45.57 -7.13 -6.44
C LYS A 123 -44.84 -8.40 -6.88
N ALA A 124 -43.65 -8.26 -7.46
CA ALA A 124 -42.82 -9.40 -7.90
C ALA A 124 -42.45 -10.34 -6.75
N ASN A 125 -42.26 -9.81 -5.53
CA ASN A 125 -41.90 -10.59 -4.33
C ASN A 125 -43.05 -11.50 -3.83
N ARG A 126 -44.23 -11.44 -4.46
CA ARG A 126 -45.38 -12.34 -4.19
C ARG A 126 -45.44 -13.52 -5.16
N LEU A 127 -44.55 -13.54 -6.17
CA LEU A 127 -44.46 -14.62 -7.16
C LEU A 127 -43.55 -15.74 -6.64
N LYS A 128 -43.71 -16.95 -7.19
CA LYS A 128 -42.77 -18.05 -6.97
C LYS A 128 -41.54 -17.84 -7.87
N LEU A 129 -40.47 -17.30 -7.30
CA LEU A 129 -39.20 -17.02 -7.98
C LEU A 129 -38.21 -18.19 -7.84
N SER A 130 -37.23 -18.28 -8.73
CA SER A 130 -36.02 -19.08 -8.48
C SER A 130 -35.14 -18.44 -7.39
N PRO A 131 -34.17 -19.17 -6.79
CA PRO A 131 -33.31 -18.63 -5.75
C PRO A 131 -32.54 -17.37 -6.16
N THR A 132 -31.94 -17.35 -7.35
CA THR A 132 -31.13 -16.19 -7.81
C THR A 132 -31.98 -15.00 -8.22
N GLU A 133 -33.19 -15.23 -8.75
CA GLU A 133 -34.19 -14.17 -8.97
C GLU A 133 -34.70 -13.58 -7.65
N GLN A 134 -34.86 -14.41 -6.61
CA GLN A 134 -35.24 -13.95 -5.27
C GLN A 134 -34.13 -13.08 -4.65
N GLU A 135 -32.86 -13.49 -4.76
CA GLU A 135 -31.70 -12.68 -4.32
C GLU A 135 -31.62 -11.37 -5.08
N ALA A 136 -31.69 -11.44 -6.41
CA ALA A 136 -31.66 -10.29 -7.29
C ALA A 136 -32.80 -9.29 -6.97
N LEU A 137 -33.98 -9.78 -6.59
CA LEU A 137 -35.10 -8.96 -6.17
C LEU A 137 -34.93 -8.36 -4.76
N VAL A 138 -34.51 -9.14 -3.77
CA VAL A 138 -34.30 -8.65 -2.40
C VAL A 138 -33.23 -7.55 -2.39
N LEU A 139 -32.17 -7.69 -3.18
CA LEU A 139 -31.15 -6.65 -3.35
C LEU A 139 -31.74 -5.37 -3.96
N ARG A 140 -32.64 -5.49 -4.95
CA ARG A 140 -33.34 -4.35 -5.58
C ARG A 140 -34.31 -3.67 -4.62
N ILE A 141 -35.07 -4.42 -3.82
CA ILE A 141 -35.97 -3.88 -2.79
C ILE A 141 -35.16 -3.10 -1.76
N ALA A 142 -34.19 -3.74 -1.09
CA ALA A 142 -33.42 -3.11 -0.01
C ALA A 142 -32.62 -1.88 -0.48
N SER A 143 -32.04 -1.93 -1.68
CA SER A 143 -31.29 -0.80 -2.25
C SER A 143 -32.20 0.34 -2.73
N THR A 144 -33.44 0.05 -3.14
CA THR A 144 -34.45 1.06 -3.49
C THR A 144 -35.08 1.68 -2.25
N GLU A 145 -35.34 0.90 -1.20
CA GLU A 145 -35.77 1.39 0.12
C GLU A 145 -34.73 2.35 0.69
N LEU A 146 -33.45 2.00 0.66
CA LEU A 146 -32.37 2.86 1.10
C LEU A 146 -32.22 4.13 0.22
N ALA A 147 -32.48 4.03 -1.09
CA ALA A 147 -32.53 5.17 -2.01
C ALA A 147 -33.83 6.01 -1.90
N LEU A 148 -34.79 5.57 -1.09
CA LEU A 148 -36.00 6.30 -0.65
C LEU A 148 -35.89 6.79 0.81
N ASP A 149 -34.69 6.71 1.40
CA ASP A 149 -34.39 7.02 2.80
C ASP A 149 -35.18 6.18 3.83
N ARG A 150 -35.29 4.88 3.55
CA ARG A 150 -35.94 3.89 4.43
C ARG A 150 -34.93 2.85 4.93
N PRO A 151 -33.98 3.24 5.81
CA PRO A 151 -32.90 2.36 6.23
C PRO A 151 -33.38 1.20 7.11
N LYS A 152 -34.42 1.40 7.94
CA LYS A 152 -34.96 0.36 8.82
C LYS A 152 -35.71 -0.72 8.04
N GLU A 153 -36.47 -0.31 7.04
CA GLU A 153 -37.13 -1.19 6.08
C GLU A 153 -36.09 -1.96 5.25
N SER A 154 -35.06 -1.28 4.74
CA SER A 154 -33.93 -1.91 4.05
C SER A 154 -33.23 -2.97 4.92
N LEU A 155 -32.89 -2.65 6.17
CA LEU A 155 -32.33 -3.59 7.14
C LEU A 155 -33.28 -4.75 7.45
N SER A 156 -34.58 -4.50 7.55
CA SER A 156 -35.61 -5.53 7.79
C SER A 156 -35.75 -6.48 6.60
N THR A 157 -35.84 -5.95 5.38
CA THR A 157 -35.84 -6.69 4.11
C THR A 157 -34.64 -7.63 4.02
N LEU A 158 -33.43 -7.11 4.26
CA LEU A 158 -32.19 -7.90 4.21
C LEU A 158 -32.15 -8.96 5.32
N SER A 159 -32.40 -8.57 6.57
CA SER A 159 -32.28 -9.47 7.73
C SER A 159 -33.31 -10.60 7.68
N SER A 160 -34.54 -10.30 7.25
CA SER A 160 -35.60 -11.29 7.04
C SER A 160 -35.21 -12.30 5.96
N TYR A 161 -34.62 -11.83 4.84
CA TYR A 161 -34.16 -12.73 3.78
C TYR A 161 -33.09 -13.70 4.28
N PHE A 162 -31.97 -13.21 4.83
CA PHE A 162 -30.88 -14.09 5.27
C PHE A 162 -31.31 -15.04 6.40
N SER A 163 -32.15 -14.56 7.34
CA SER A 163 -32.75 -15.40 8.38
C SER A 163 -33.62 -16.52 7.80
N SER A 164 -34.46 -16.22 6.79
CA SER A 164 -35.31 -17.22 6.12
C SER A 164 -34.53 -18.30 5.35
N LYS A 165 -33.26 -18.03 5.03
CA LYS A 165 -32.35 -18.98 4.36
C LYS A 165 -31.42 -19.71 5.34
N GLY A 166 -31.46 -19.38 6.63
CA GLY A 166 -30.50 -19.89 7.62
C GLY A 166 -29.05 -19.44 7.38
N LEU A 167 -28.85 -18.38 6.59
CA LEU A 167 -27.53 -17.89 6.21
C LEU A 167 -26.97 -16.98 7.30
N ASN A 168 -25.72 -17.23 7.68
CA ASN A 168 -25.00 -16.38 8.63
C ASN A 168 -24.38 -15.16 7.94
N SER A 169 -23.86 -14.21 8.73
CA SER A 169 -23.19 -13.00 8.22
C SER A 169 -21.92 -13.28 7.42
N ASP A 170 -21.37 -14.50 7.47
CA ASP A 170 -20.21 -14.89 6.66
C ASP A 170 -20.56 -15.33 5.23
N GLN A 171 -21.81 -15.74 5.00
CA GLN A 171 -22.32 -16.20 3.70
C GLN A 171 -23.01 -15.08 2.88
N VAL A 172 -23.08 -13.86 3.42
CA VAL A 172 -23.68 -12.69 2.74
C VAL A 172 -22.78 -12.23 1.60
N ASP A 173 -23.29 -12.22 0.36
CA ASP A 173 -22.56 -11.70 -0.81
C ASP A 173 -22.16 -10.22 -0.66
N LEU A 174 -21.07 -9.87 -1.33
CA LEU A 174 -20.40 -8.57 -1.30
C LEU A 174 -21.32 -7.40 -1.70
N ARG A 175 -22.30 -7.59 -2.59
CA ARG A 175 -23.28 -6.54 -2.93
C ARG A 175 -24.27 -6.30 -1.80
N PHE A 176 -24.79 -7.36 -1.17
CA PHE A 176 -25.63 -7.24 0.02
C PHE A 176 -24.87 -6.63 1.20
N ALA A 177 -23.62 -7.04 1.42
CA ALA A 177 -22.74 -6.49 2.44
C ALA A 177 -22.54 -4.97 2.28
N LEU A 178 -22.48 -4.46 1.04
CA LEU A 178 -22.40 -3.03 0.76
C LEU A 178 -23.71 -2.30 1.08
N VAL A 179 -24.87 -2.88 0.76
CA VAL A 179 -26.17 -2.28 1.12
C VAL A 179 -26.36 -2.27 2.65
N PHE A 180 -26.02 -3.35 3.36
CA PHE A 180 -25.98 -3.39 4.83
C PHE A 180 -25.13 -2.24 5.40
N ALA A 181 -23.91 -2.05 4.89
CA ALA A 181 -23.00 -1.02 5.39
C ALA A 181 -23.60 0.40 5.32
N TYR A 182 -24.18 0.76 4.18
CA TYR A 182 -24.86 2.06 4.02
C TYR A 182 -26.18 2.14 4.82
N ALA A 183 -26.94 1.04 4.92
CA ALA A 183 -28.20 1.01 5.67
C ALA A 183 -27.98 1.24 7.17
N PHE A 184 -27.03 0.55 7.79
CA PHE A 184 -26.63 0.80 9.18
C PHE A 184 -26.05 2.21 9.38
N GLY A 185 -25.35 2.75 8.38
CA GLY A 185 -24.84 4.13 8.42
C GLY A 185 -25.96 5.17 8.44
N ARG A 186 -27.00 4.99 7.62
CA ARG A 186 -28.22 5.83 7.61
C ARG A 186 -29.06 5.65 8.88
N ASP A 187 -29.11 4.45 9.45
CA ASP A 187 -29.74 4.19 10.76
C ASP A 187 -28.86 4.65 11.96
N LYS A 188 -27.74 5.35 11.69
CA LYS A 188 -26.78 5.89 12.68
C LYS A 188 -26.08 4.82 13.55
N ASN A 189 -26.15 3.55 13.16
CA ASN A 189 -25.42 2.45 13.80
C ASN A 189 -23.99 2.37 13.22
N LEU A 190 -23.14 3.27 13.70
CA LEU A 190 -21.79 3.49 13.18
C LEU A 190 -20.91 2.23 13.23
N ASP A 191 -20.98 1.46 14.32
CA ASP A 191 -20.19 0.25 14.49
C ASP A 191 -20.57 -0.84 13.47
N GLN A 192 -21.87 -1.10 13.28
CA GLN A 192 -22.30 -2.07 12.26
C GLN A 192 -21.97 -1.57 10.86
N SER A 193 -22.16 -0.29 10.57
CA SER A 193 -21.80 0.31 9.28
C SER A 193 -20.31 0.10 8.95
N LEU A 194 -19.42 0.39 9.89
CA LEU A 194 -17.97 0.21 9.72
C LEU A 194 -17.56 -1.27 9.65
N ALA A 195 -18.21 -2.15 10.44
CA ALA A 195 -18.01 -3.59 10.35
C ALA A 195 -18.33 -4.15 8.95
N TRP A 196 -19.46 -3.72 8.37
CA TRP A 196 -19.88 -4.13 7.03
C TRP A 196 -19.02 -3.50 5.93
N PHE A 197 -18.56 -2.25 6.06
CA PHE A 197 -17.58 -1.68 5.13
C PHE A 197 -16.22 -2.41 5.16
N SER A 198 -15.72 -2.77 6.35
CA SER A 198 -14.56 -3.66 6.51
C SER A 198 -14.81 -5.01 5.83
N ARG A 199 -16.00 -5.60 6.04
CA ARG A 199 -16.36 -6.87 5.40
C ARG A 199 -16.30 -6.78 3.87
N VAL A 200 -16.94 -5.77 3.26
CA VAL A 200 -16.86 -5.54 1.80
C VAL A 200 -15.41 -5.40 1.35
N SER A 201 -14.61 -4.61 2.06
CA SER A 201 -13.19 -4.43 1.72
C SER A 201 -12.38 -5.72 1.75
N ARG A 202 -12.64 -6.60 2.74
CA ARG A 202 -12.01 -7.93 2.86
C ARG A 202 -12.48 -8.87 1.75
N MET A 203 -13.79 -8.96 1.51
CA MET A 203 -14.37 -9.81 0.46
C MET A 203 -13.92 -9.39 -0.94
N ALA A 204 -13.76 -8.09 -1.18
CA ALA A 204 -13.28 -7.52 -2.43
C ALA A 204 -11.74 -7.60 -2.59
N ALA A 205 -11.02 -8.21 -1.63
CA ALA A 205 -9.56 -8.30 -1.58
C ALA A 205 -8.83 -6.95 -1.83
N GLY A 206 -9.43 -5.84 -1.38
CA GLY A 206 -8.90 -4.48 -1.59
C GLY A 206 -8.95 -3.97 -3.04
N ARG A 207 -9.81 -4.53 -3.90
CA ARG A 207 -9.88 -4.22 -5.35
C ARG A 207 -11.33 -4.13 -5.85
N GLY A 208 -11.52 -3.69 -7.10
CA GLY A 208 -12.85 -3.58 -7.71
C GLY A 208 -13.65 -2.33 -7.27
N GLY A 209 -14.81 -2.14 -7.90
CA GLY A 209 -15.66 -0.96 -7.68
C GLY A 209 -16.30 -0.95 -6.29
N GLU A 210 -16.58 -2.12 -5.73
CA GLU A 210 -17.24 -2.28 -4.44
C GLU A 210 -16.29 -2.05 -3.26
N HIS A 211 -14.99 -2.34 -3.40
CA HIS A 211 -13.98 -1.85 -2.44
C HIS A 211 -13.91 -0.31 -2.48
N GLN A 212 -13.87 0.29 -3.67
CA GLN A 212 -13.86 1.76 -3.81
C GLN A 212 -15.15 2.39 -3.24
N ALA A 213 -16.29 1.74 -3.41
CA ALA A 213 -17.55 2.12 -2.79
C ALA A 213 -17.50 2.00 -1.27
N ALA A 214 -16.88 0.95 -0.71
CA ALA A 214 -16.72 0.80 0.73
C ALA A 214 -15.79 1.86 1.33
N VAL A 215 -14.63 2.14 0.72
CA VAL A 215 -13.73 3.24 1.12
C VAL A 215 -14.46 4.58 1.04
N SER A 216 -15.22 4.82 -0.03
CA SER A 216 -15.98 6.06 -0.22
C SER A 216 -17.12 6.19 0.79
N GLY A 217 -17.82 5.10 1.10
CA GLY A 217 -18.91 5.04 2.08
C GLY A 217 -18.41 5.28 3.50
N ALA A 218 -17.43 4.51 3.97
CA ALA A 218 -16.82 4.72 5.28
C ALA A 218 -16.21 6.13 5.40
N GLY A 219 -15.55 6.62 4.33
CA GLY A 219 -14.97 7.97 4.30
C GLY A 219 -16.03 9.08 4.34
N LEU A 220 -17.19 8.89 3.70
CA LEU A 220 -18.32 9.79 3.84
C LEU A 220 -18.96 9.72 5.23
N LEU A 221 -19.06 8.53 5.84
CA LEU A 221 -19.65 8.35 7.17
C LEU A 221 -18.85 9.12 8.23
N LEU A 222 -17.53 8.94 8.20
CA LEU A 222 -16.61 9.61 9.12
C LEU A 222 -16.59 11.14 8.87
N ARG A 223 -16.94 11.62 7.66
CA ARG A 223 -17.11 13.06 7.36
C ARG A 223 -18.37 13.70 7.96
N SER A 224 -19.37 12.93 8.38
CA SER A 224 -20.54 13.49 9.09
C SER A 224 -20.37 13.54 10.61
N LEU A 225 -19.36 12.87 11.16
CA LEU A 225 -19.16 12.79 12.62
C LEU A 225 -18.40 14.01 13.19
N PRO A 226 -18.62 14.39 14.46
CA PRO A 226 -17.73 15.28 15.20
C PRO A 226 -16.39 14.58 15.51
N ASP A 227 -15.32 15.35 15.64
CA ASP A 227 -13.95 14.84 15.87
C ASP A 227 -13.86 13.88 17.06
N THR A 228 -14.57 14.19 18.16
CA THR A 228 -14.63 13.35 19.37
C THR A 228 -15.07 11.92 19.08
N GLN A 229 -16.13 11.73 18.27
CA GLN A 229 -16.60 10.40 17.89
C GLN A 229 -15.61 9.69 16.95
N ILE A 230 -14.89 10.42 16.11
CA ILE A 230 -13.86 9.85 15.22
C ILE A 230 -12.67 9.36 16.03
N TYR A 231 -12.26 10.06 17.10
CA TYR A 231 -11.23 9.57 18.01
C TYR A 231 -11.68 8.32 18.78
N THR A 232 -12.89 8.31 19.36
CA THR A 232 -13.43 7.12 20.05
C THR A 232 -13.56 5.91 19.12
N LEU A 233 -14.00 6.12 17.87
CA LEU A 233 -14.01 5.06 16.85
C LEU A 233 -12.59 4.63 16.46
N GLY A 234 -11.63 5.55 16.40
CA GLY A 234 -10.22 5.25 16.09
C GLY A 234 -9.53 4.39 17.14
N GLU A 235 -9.86 4.59 18.42
CA GLU A 235 -9.44 3.70 19.51
C GLU A 235 -10.12 2.34 19.42
N LYS A 236 -11.46 2.33 19.31
CA LYS A 236 -12.28 1.11 19.28
C LYS A 236 -11.98 0.19 18.10
N TRP A 237 -11.74 0.76 16.92
CA TRP A 237 -11.47 0.05 15.66
C TRP A 237 -9.99 0.01 15.30
N SER A 238 -9.09 0.29 16.26
CA SER A 238 -7.63 0.31 16.08
C SER A 238 -7.02 -1.00 15.55
N SER A 239 -7.72 -2.13 15.69
CA SER A 239 -7.34 -3.45 15.19
C SER A 239 -7.90 -3.80 13.81
N ASP A 240 -8.85 -3.03 13.26
CA ASP A 240 -9.36 -3.22 11.90
C ASP A 240 -8.62 -2.30 10.92
N VAL A 241 -7.75 -2.89 10.11
CA VAL A 241 -6.87 -2.17 9.17
C VAL A 241 -7.65 -1.30 8.19
N PHE A 242 -8.85 -1.72 7.76
CA PHE A 242 -9.67 -0.91 6.86
C PHE A 242 -10.27 0.29 7.61
N VAL A 243 -10.99 0.05 8.70
CA VAL A 243 -11.69 1.11 9.44
C VAL A 243 -10.69 2.13 9.98
N TYR A 244 -9.60 1.68 10.60
CA TYR A 244 -8.55 2.55 11.12
C TYR A 244 -7.86 3.36 10.02
N THR A 245 -7.66 2.77 8.83
CA THR A 245 -7.09 3.50 7.68
C THR A 245 -8.00 4.63 7.21
N VAL A 246 -9.32 4.39 7.09
CA VAL A 246 -10.25 5.43 6.64
C VAL A 246 -10.46 6.51 7.72
N ILE A 247 -10.44 6.14 9.01
CA ILE A 247 -10.38 7.08 10.14
C ILE A 247 -9.12 7.95 10.06
N GLY A 248 -7.95 7.35 9.85
CA GLY A 248 -6.68 8.07 9.70
C GLY A 248 -6.62 9.00 8.49
N GLN A 249 -7.27 8.63 7.37
CA GLN A 249 -7.44 9.50 6.21
C GLN A 249 -8.32 10.71 6.53
N GLU A 250 -9.43 10.51 7.25
CA GLU A 250 -10.36 11.59 7.59
C GLU A 250 -9.79 12.56 8.64
N LEU A 251 -9.09 12.06 9.66
CA LEU A 251 -8.38 12.91 10.63
C LEU A 251 -7.28 13.75 9.94
N LYS A 252 -6.52 13.18 9.00
CA LYS A 252 -5.57 13.92 8.15
C LYS A 252 -6.25 15.01 7.32
N ARG A 253 -7.41 14.70 6.71
CA ARG A 253 -8.19 15.67 5.94
C ARG A 253 -8.62 16.85 6.80
N ARG A 254 -9.07 16.61 8.04
CA ARG A 254 -9.47 17.66 8.99
C ARG A 254 -8.29 18.49 9.46
N ALA A 255 -7.14 17.88 9.74
CA ALA A 255 -5.91 18.61 10.09
C ALA A 255 -5.41 19.57 8.99
N GLY A 256 -5.80 19.34 7.73
CA GLY A 256 -5.49 20.20 6.58
C GLY A 256 -6.65 21.10 6.12
N SER A 257 -7.66 21.38 6.95
CA SER A 257 -8.85 22.17 6.56
C SER A 257 -9.46 22.93 7.74
N SER A 258 -10.12 24.06 7.49
CA SER A 258 -10.89 24.75 8.55
C SER A 258 -12.07 23.88 9.01
N PRO A 259 -12.16 23.48 10.29
CA PRO A 259 -13.12 22.45 10.73
C PRO A 259 -14.59 22.79 10.49
N ALA A 260 -14.95 24.08 10.59
CA ALA A 260 -16.34 24.53 10.57
C ALA A 260 -17.02 24.47 9.19
N ALA A 261 -16.26 24.57 8.09
CA ALA A 261 -16.80 24.71 6.73
C ALA A 261 -17.06 23.39 6.00
N ALA A 262 -16.42 22.29 6.43
CA ALA A 262 -16.54 21.00 5.75
C ALA A 262 -17.79 20.20 6.17
N ASN A 263 -18.08 20.19 7.48
CA ASN A 263 -19.01 19.23 8.08
C ASN A 263 -20.48 19.50 7.70
N THR A 264 -20.86 20.76 7.52
CA THR A 264 -22.23 21.20 7.14
C THR A 264 -22.65 20.82 5.71
N ALA A 265 -21.70 20.45 4.86
CA ALA A 265 -21.98 19.92 3.52
C ALA A 265 -22.05 18.38 3.49
N THR A 266 -21.27 17.69 4.33
CA THR A 266 -21.19 16.22 4.35
C THR A 266 -22.19 15.54 5.30
N GLY A 267 -22.68 16.21 6.35
CA GLY A 267 -23.77 15.71 7.19
C GLY A 267 -24.99 15.27 6.38
N LYS A 268 -25.36 16.08 5.37
CA LYS A 268 -26.48 15.89 4.44
C LYS A 268 -26.44 14.63 3.58
N PHE A 269 -25.36 13.84 3.61
CA PHE A 269 -25.31 12.53 2.94
C PHE A 269 -25.80 11.38 3.85
N TRP A 270 -25.81 11.57 5.19
CA TRP A 270 -26.27 10.58 6.17
C TRP A 270 -27.49 11.05 6.96
N GLU A 271 -27.69 12.36 7.04
CA GLU A 271 -28.96 12.97 7.42
C GLU A 271 -30.00 12.70 6.32
N GLY A 272 -30.95 11.82 6.62
CA GLY A 272 -32.21 11.73 5.89
C GLY A 272 -33.07 13.00 6.07
N PRO A 273 -34.02 13.29 5.16
CA PRO A 273 -35.05 14.32 5.39
C PRO A 273 -35.81 14.07 6.71
N SER A 274 -35.47 14.88 7.72
CA SER A 274 -35.76 14.64 9.14
C SER A 274 -37.24 14.42 9.51
N PRO A 275 -37.54 13.32 10.23
CA PRO A 275 -38.66 13.20 11.16
C PRO A 275 -38.18 13.02 12.62
N ALA A 276 -39.12 13.02 13.57
CA ALA A 276 -38.85 13.18 15.00
C ALA A 276 -38.22 11.97 15.75
N THR A 277 -37.81 12.24 16.98
CA THR A 277 -36.99 11.39 17.89
C THR A 277 -37.72 10.24 18.60
N SER A 278 -37.03 9.12 18.82
CA SER A 278 -37.21 8.19 19.97
C SER A 278 -35.97 7.27 20.14
N PRO A 279 -35.69 6.68 21.32
CA PRO A 279 -34.36 6.18 21.69
C PRO A 279 -34.14 4.64 21.78
N GLU A 280 -32.85 4.27 21.79
CA GLU A 280 -32.15 3.09 22.36
C GLU A 280 -32.61 1.63 22.15
N SER A 281 -31.63 0.77 21.81
CA SER A 281 -31.31 -0.49 22.51
C SER A 281 -29.95 -1.05 22.05
N SER A 282 -29.27 -1.85 22.90
CA SER A 282 -27.93 -2.41 22.64
C SER A 282 -27.86 -3.93 22.88
N PRO A 283 -27.30 -4.74 21.96
CA PRO A 283 -27.07 -6.18 22.16
C PRO A 283 -25.64 -6.52 22.65
N ARG A 284 -25.50 -7.76 23.13
CA ARG A 284 -24.38 -8.27 23.95
C ARG A 284 -23.27 -8.93 23.10
N ALA A 285 -22.01 -8.83 23.54
CA ALA A 285 -20.88 -9.49 22.87
C ALA A 285 -20.78 -11.00 23.18
N ILE A 286 -20.14 -11.75 22.28
CA ILE A 286 -19.81 -13.18 22.39
C ILE A 286 -18.28 -13.33 22.37
N SER A 287 -17.73 -14.26 23.16
CA SER A 287 -16.29 -14.56 23.22
C SER A 287 -15.94 -15.93 22.60
N THR A 288 -14.73 -16.04 22.07
CA THR A 288 -14.15 -17.27 21.49
C THR A 288 -12.94 -17.78 22.32
N PRO A 289 -12.57 -19.08 22.22
CA PRO A 289 -11.70 -19.70 23.22
C PRO A 289 -10.20 -19.78 22.85
N SER A 290 -9.36 -19.62 23.89
CA SER A 290 -8.03 -20.22 24.16
C SER A 290 -6.93 -20.30 23.07
N GLY A 291 -5.73 -19.80 23.40
CA GLY A 291 -4.47 -20.37 22.88
C GLY A 291 -3.70 -19.60 21.80
N ALA A 292 -3.50 -18.28 21.94
CA ALA A 292 -2.70 -17.49 20.98
C ALA A 292 -1.23 -17.97 20.89
N GLY A 293 -0.71 -18.09 19.65
CA GLY A 293 0.69 -18.45 19.37
C GLY A 293 1.62 -17.23 19.37
N GLN A 294 2.93 -17.46 19.41
CA GLN A 294 3.94 -16.39 19.41
C GLN A 294 4.95 -16.49 18.28
N VAL A 295 5.38 -15.33 17.78
CA VAL A 295 6.51 -15.17 16.86
C VAL A 295 7.57 -14.32 17.55
N GLY A 296 8.74 -14.91 17.79
CA GLY A 296 9.87 -14.23 18.40
C GLY A 296 10.49 -13.23 17.44
N VAL A 297 10.92 -12.06 17.94
CA VAL A 297 11.60 -11.05 17.12
C VAL A 297 12.88 -10.60 17.81
N LEU A 298 14.02 -11.08 17.32
CA LEU A 298 15.36 -10.83 17.87
C LEU A 298 16.03 -9.69 17.13
N LEU A 299 16.16 -8.51 17.74
CA LEU A 299 16.73 -7.32 17.10
C LEU A 299 17.66 -6.57 18.06
N PRO A 300 18.67 -5.82 17.56
CA PRO A 300 19.43 -4.89 18.39
C PRO A 300 18.57 -3.66 18.66
N LEU A 301 17.90 -3.62 19.81
CA LEU A 301 17.01 -2.55 20.24
C LEU A 301 17.71 -1.60 21.25
N SER A 302 18.86 -2.00 21.80
CA SER A 302 19.78 -1.14 22.55
C SER A 302 21.15 -1.00 21.86
N GLY A 303 22.00 -0.14 22.42
CA GLY A 303 23.36 0.11 21.92
C GLY A 303 23.41 0.85 20.57
N PRO A 304 24.58 0.91 19.90
CA PRO A 304 24.78 1.72 18.70
C PRO A 304 23.95 1.28 17.49
N TYR A 305 23.41 0.05 17.50
CA TYR A 305 22.60 -0.51 16.42
C TYR A 305 21.08 -0.37 16.65
N ALA A 306 20.64 0.17 17.80
CA ALA A 306 19.24 0.45 18.10
C ALA A 306 18.48 1.20 16.97
N PRO A 307 19.06 2.23 16.31
CA PRO A 307 18.39 2.93 15.21
C PRO A 307 18.14 2.08 13.97
N LEU A 308 18.78 0.91 13.83
CA LEU A 308 18.50 -0.07 12.78
C LEU A 308 17.45 -1.07 13.25
N GLY A 309 17.58 -1.60 14.47
CA GLY A 309 16.62 -2.55 15.04
C GLY A 309 15.21 -1.98 15.14
N GLU A 310 15.06 -0.72 15.57
CA GLU A 310 13.75 -0.05 15.62
C GLU A 310 13.11 0.12 14.23
N LYS A 311 13.89 0.37 13.17
CA LYS A 311 13.36 0.42 11.79
C LYS A 311 12.84 -0.94 11.34
N VAL A 312 13.63 -2.00 11.57
CA VAL A 312 13.22 -3.38 11.24
C VAL A 312 11.97 -3.79 12.03
N LYS A 313 11.95 -3.52 13.34
CA LYS A 313 10.79 -3.72 14.23
C LYS A 313 9.53 -3.03 13.71
N ASN A 314 9.63 -1.76 13.32
CA ASN A 314 8.54 -1.00 12.73
C ASN A 314 8.00 -1.62 11.43
N GLY A 315 8.89 -2.19 10.60
CA GLY A 315 8.50 -2.98 9.43
C GLY A 315 7.74 -4.26 9.79
N VAL A 316 8.29 -5.07 10.72
CA VAL A 316 7.67 -6.33 11.17
C VAL A 316 6.27 -6.08 11.77
N VAL A 317 6.10 -4.99 12.54
CA VAL A 317 4.80 -4.59 13.10
C VAL A 317 3.77 -4.34 11.99
N LEU A 318 4.06 -3.49 11.00
CA LEU A 318 3.14 -3.22 9.89
C LEU A 318 2.81 -4.47 9.05
N ALA A 319 3.78 -5.38 8.90
CA ALA A 319 3.55 -6.62 8.19
C ALA A 319 2.64 -7.58 8.96
N PHE A 320 2.78 -7.69 10.28
CA PHE A 320 1.86 -8.50 11.08
C PHE A 320 0.46 -7.87 11.15
N GLU A 321 0.36 -6.55 11.32
CA GLU A 321 -0.91 -5.83 11.31
C GLU A 321 -1.67 -5.99 9.98
N SER A 322 -0.97 -6.03 8.85
CA SER A 322 -1.60 -6.15 7.51
C SER A 322 -1.74 -7.59 6.98
N GLN A 323 -0.85 -8.52 7.37
CA GLN A 323 -0.79 -9.88 6.80
C GLN A 323 -1.09 -11.01 7.79
N ALA A 324 -0.95 -10.80 9.11
CA ALA A 324 -1.20 -11.82 10.14
C ALA A 324 -2.59 -11.74 10.79
N ALA A 325 -3.47 -10.88 10.27
CA ALA A 325 -4.85 -10.75 10.74
C ALA A 325 -5.59 -12.10 10.69
N GLY A 326 -6.13 -12.52 11.84
CA GLY A 326 -6.83 -13.80 12.00
C GLY A 326 -5.96 -15.00 12.40
N LEU A 327 -4.62 -14.92 12.34
CA LEU A 327 -3.74 -16.07 12.65
C LEU A 327 -3.61 -16.38 14.15
N GLY A 328 -4.07 -15.49 15.03
CA GLY A 328 -3.93 -15.62 16.48
C GLY A 328 -2.48 -15.53 16.98
N MET A 329 -1.60 -14.85 16.24
CA MET A 329 -0.17 -14.76 16.51
C MET A 329 0.22 -13.42 17.16
N GLN A 330 0.97 -13.47 18.25
CA GLN A 330 1.54 -12.30 18.95
C GLN A 330 3.03 -12.13 18.63
N LEU A 331 3.50 -10.88 18.55
CA LEU A 331 4.93 -10.57 18.38
C LEU A 331 5.64 -10.47 19.75
N ALA A 332 6.62 -11.34 19.97
CA ALA A 332 7.42 -11.39 21.19
C ALA A 332 8.83 -10.84 20.92
N PHE A 333 8.99 -9.53 21.06
CA PHE A 333 10.28 -8.85 20.87
C PHE A 333 11.28 -9.21 21.99
N ARG A 334 12.56 -9.30 21.62
CA ARG A 334 13.71 -9.32 22.55
C ARG A 334 14.86 -8.50 21.96
N ASP A 335 15.54 -7.78 22.85
CA ASP A 335 16.78 -7.09 22.52
C ASP A 335 17.95 -8.07 22.49
N THR A 336 18.79 -7.97 21.45
CA THR A 336 20.06 -8.70 21.34
C THR A 336 21.27 -7.85 21.70
N ALA A 337 21.13 -6.52 21.83
CA ALA A 337 22.22 -5.54 22.03
C ALA A 337 23.42 -5.72 21.07
N ALA A 338 23.18 -6.29 19.87
CA ALA A 338 24.21 -6.74 18.92
C ALA A 338 25.17 -7.84 19.44
N ASN A 339 24.87 -8.48 20.57
CA ASN A 339 25.68 -9.50 21.23
C ASN A 339 25.17 -10.93 20.96
N SER A 340 26.08 -11.87 20.67
CA SER A 340 25.75 -13.25 20.34
C SER A 340 25.22 -14.08 21.53
N GLY A 341 25.78 -13.88 22.72
CA GLY A 341 25.31 -14.55 23.94
C GLY A 341 23.91 -14.10 24.33
N GLN A 342 23.67 -12.78 24.29
CA GLN A 342 22.34 -12.22 24.56
C GLN A 342 21.29 -12.70 23.54
N ALA A 343 21.64 -12.82 22.25
CA ALA A 343 20.74 -13.38 21.24
C ALA A 343 20.39 -14.86 21.51
N VAL A 344 21.33 -15.66 22.00
CA VAL A 344 21.09 -17.06 22.41
C VAL A 344 20.23 -17.13 23.68
N MET A 345 20.46 -16.27 24.67
CA MET A 345 19.62 -16.18 25.88
C MET A 345 18.18 -15.79 25.53
N ALA A 346 18.00 -14.73 24.73
CA ALA A 346 16.70 -14.28 24.24
C ALA A 346 15.94 -15.36 23.47
N LEU A 347 16.63 -16.16 22.64
CA LEU A 347 16.03 -17.31 21.97
C LEU A 347 15.58 -18.39 22.98
N ARG A 348 16.39 -18.71 23.98
CA ARG A 348 16.06 -19.70 25.02
C ARG A 348 14.88 -19.27 25.89
N GLU A 349 14.76 -17.99 26.23
CA GLU A 349 13.56 -17.44 26.89
C GLU A 349 12.29 -17.64 26.07
N LEU A 350 12.36 -17.35 24.76
CA LEU A 350 11.22 -17.50 23.85
C LEU A 350 10.82 -18.98 23.67
N MET A 351 11.78 -19.91 23.66
CA MET A 351 11.50 -21.35 23.67
C MET A 351 10.84 -21.79 24.99
N ALA A 352 11.37 -21.34 26.14
CA ALA A 352 10.85 -21.68 27.47
C ALA A 352 9.41 -21.17 27.70
N ALA A 353 8.96 -20.14 26.98
CA ALA A 353 7.58 -19.65 27.02
C ALA A 353 6.54 -20.57 26.34
N GLY A 354 6.97 -21.66 25.67
CA GLY A 354 6.09 -22.75 25.19
C GLY A 354 5.15 -22.43 24.01
N ALA A 355 5.03 -21.16 23.60
CA ALA A 355 4.11 -20.72 22.54
C ALA A 355 4.77 -20.37 21.19
N LEU A 356 6.11 -20.47 21.10
CA LEU A 356 6.91 -20.03 19.96
C LEU A 356 6.64 -20.87 18.69
N ARG A 357 6.34 -20.20 17.58
CA ARG A 357 6.07 -20.83 16.26
C ARG A 357 7.12 -20.53 15.19
N ALA A 358 7.73 -19.35 15.24
CA ALA A 358 8.82 -18.93 14.37
C ALA A 358 9.60 -17.76 15.01
N VAL A 359 10.80 -17.49 14.52
CA VAL A 359 11.66 -16.36 14.94
C VAL A 359 12.03 -15.50 13.73
N ILE A 360 11.97 -14.18 13.89
CA ILE A 360 12.47 -13.18 12.93
C ILE A 360 13.75 -12.55 13.50
N GLY A 361 14.79 -12.43 12.68
CA GLY A 361 16.13 -12.05 13.10
C GLY A 361 16.91 -13.24 13.68
N PRO A 362 18.11 -13.00 14.25
CA PRO A 362 18.79 -11.71 14.41
C PRO A 362 19.19 -10.96 13.13
N LEU A 363 19.48 -9.66 13.28
CA LEU A 363 19.87 -8.75 12.19
C LEU A 363 21.37 -8.80 11.84
N LEU A 364 22.24 -8.94 12.83
CA LEU A 364 23.69 -8.88 12.67
C LEU A 364 24.30 -10.28 12.61
N ALA A 365 25.41 -10.43 11.87
CA ALA A 365 25.95 -11.74 11.49
C ALA A 365 26.28 -12.66 12.69
N GLY A 366 27.16 -12.24 13.59
CA GLY A 366 27.55 -13.05 14.76
C GLY A 366 26.34 -13.49 15.62
N PRO A 367 25.45 -12.57 16.04
CA PRO A 367 24.22 -12.93 16.74
C PRO A 367 23.32 -13.88 15.94
N ALA A 368 23.20 -13.68 14.63
CA ALA A 368 22.37 -14.54 13.79
C ALA A 368 22.93 -15.96 13.64
N GLU A 369 24.25 -16.12 13.63
CA GLU A 369 24.89 -17.44 13.53
C GLU A 369 24.78 -18.21 14.84
N ALA A 370 24.99 -17.55 15.98
CA ALA A 370 24.83 -18.16 17.31
C ALA A 370 23.37 -18.55 17.61
N ALA A 371 22.42 -17.65 17.34
CA ALA A 371 20.99 -17.97 17.47
C ALA A 371 20.53 -19.01 16.44
N GLY A 372 21.04 -18.96 15.21
CA GLY A 372 20.74 -19.94 14.15
C GLY A 372 21.24 -21.35 14.48
N GLN A 373 22.42 -21.49 15.10
CA GLN A 373 22.88 -22.79 15.59
C GLN A 373 21.91 -23.37 16.63
N VAL A 374 21.60 -22.61 17.69
CA VAL A 374 20.69 -23.06 18.75
C VAL A 374 19.28 -23.33 18.22
N ALA A 375 18.83 -22.58 17.21
CA ALA A 375 17.56 -22.82 16.54
C ALA A 375 17.52 -24.18 15.83
N ARG A 376 18.57 -24.56 15.06
CA ARG A 376 18.67 -25.91 14.46
C ARG A 376 18.71 -27.02 15.50
N GLU A 377 19.53 -26.86 16.54
CA GLU A 377 19.69 -27.81 17.64
C GLU A 377 18.37 -28.11 18.37
N ASN A 378 17.41 -27.19 18.33
CA ASN A 378 16.10 -27.31 19.01
C ASN A 378 14.92 -27.37 18.02
N GLY A 379 15.17 -27.49 16.70
CA GLY A 379 14.13 -27.56 15.67
C GLY A 379 13.27 -26.30 15.50
N VAL A 380 13.71 -25.14 16.00
CA VAL A 380 12.95 -23.89 15.98
C VAL A 380 13.11 -23.17 14.65
N PRO A 381 12.01 -22.81 13.94
CA PRO A 381 12.14 -22.06 12.70
C PRO A 381 12.62 -20.63 12.92
N LEU A 382 13.65 -20.20 12.17
CA LEU A 382 14.29 -18.89 12.33
C LEU A 382 14.61 -18.26 10.97
N LEU A 383 14.18 -17.02 10.76
CA LEU A 383 14.47 -16.21 9.56
C LEU A 383 15.48 -15.10 9.90
N ALA A 384 16.76 -15.39 9.72
CA ALA A 384 17.84 -14.44 9.96
C ALA A 384 17.80 -13.29 8.94
N LEU A 385 18.04 -12.06 9.40
CA LEU A 385 18.07 -10.87 8.52
C LEU A 385 19.49 -10.46 8.12
N SER A 386 20.50 -11.18 8.63
CA SER A 386 21.92 -11.08 8.28
C SER A 386 22.17 -11.12 6.77
N LYS A 387 23.11 -10.30 6.30
CA LYS A 387 23.59 -10.25 4.90
C LYS A 387 24.82 -11.12 4.61
N LYS A 388 25.28 -11.94 5.57
CA LYS A 388 26.47 -12.80 5.38
C LYS A 388 26.20 -13.85 4.30
N SER A 389 26.99 -13.86 3.22
CA SER A 389 26.77 -14.77 2.09
C SER A 389 26.97 -16.24 2.45
N HIS A 390 28.02 -16.57 3.22
CA HIS A 390 28.27 -17.92 3.76
C HIS A 390 27.64 -18.11 5.14
N PHE A 391 26.34 -17.84 5.26
CA PHE A 391 25.56 -18.08 6.48
C PHE A 391 24.97 -19.51 6.46
N PRO A 392 25.03 -20.27 7.57
CA PRO A 392 24.48 -21.63 7.62
C PRO A 392 22.94 -21.62 7.64
N VAL A 393 22.34 -21.81 6.47
CA VAL A 393 20.91 -22.13 6.28
C VAL A 393 20.68 -23.64 6.28
N GLY A 394 19.46 -24.08 6.57
CA GLY A 394 19.09 -25.49 6.74
C GLY A 394 18.35 -25.73 8.04
N ASP A 395 17.70 -26.89 8.16
CA ASP A 395 17.10 -27.41 9.41
C ASP A 395 16.20 -26.43 10.17
N GLY A 396 15.38 -25.68 9.42
CA GLY A 396 14.46 -24.66 9.95
C GLY A 396 15.04 -23.24 9.96
N VAL A 397 16.33 -23.06 9.69
CA VAL A 397 16.98 -21.76 9.56
C VAL A 397 17.01 -21.28 8.11
N PHE A 398 16.49 -20.08 7.90
CA PHE A 398 16.38 -19.36 6.64
C PHE A 398 17.12 -18.00 6.76
N ARG A 399 17.47 -17.37 5.63
CA ARG A 399 18.10 -16.03 5.63
C ARG A 399 17.46 -15.09 4.60
N LEU A 400 17.09 -13.88 5.02
CA LEU A 400 16.47 -12.84 4.19
C LEU A 400 17.43 -11.70 3.77
N GLY A 401 18.63 -11.58 4.34
CA GLY A 401 19.54 -10.49 3.98
C GLY A 401 20.04 -10.54 2.53
N PRO A 402 20.17 -9.40 1.83
CA PRO A 402 20.61 -9.36 0.44
C PRO A 402 22.09 -9.75 0.35
N THR A 403 22.39 -10.77 -0.45
CA THR A 403 23.75 -11.24 -0.72
C THR A 403 24.40 -10.45 -1.85
N VAL A 404 25.73 -10.53 -1.93
CA VAL A 404 26.48 -10.08 -3.11
C VAL A 404 25.96 -10.75 -4.39
N LYS A 405 25.77 -12.09 -4.39
CA LYS A 405 25.22 -12.82 -5.55
C LYS A 405 23.84 -12.29 -5.98
N SER A 406 22.94 -11.96 -5.04
CA SER A 406 21.60 -11.45 -5.37
C SER A 406 21.65 -10.09 -6.09
N GLN A 407 22.49 -9.16 -5.62
CA GLN A 407 22.68 -7.86 -6.26
C GLN A 407 23.26 -8.00 -7.67
N VAL A 408 24.35 -8.75 -7.80
CA VAL A 408 25.04 -8.97 -9.08
C VAL A 408 24.14 -9.68 -10.10
N SER A 409 23.37 -10.68 -9.67
CA SER A 409 22.42 -11.39 -10.54
C SER A 409 21.32 -10.47 -11.05
N SER A 410 20.71 -9.68 -10.15
CA SER A 410 19.67 -8.72 -10.53
C SER A 410 20.19 -7.66 -11.49
N LEU A 411 21.41 -7.15 -11.23
CA LEU A 411 22.07 -6.13 -12.04
C LEU A 411 22.35 -6.64 -13.46
N LEU A 412 23.00 -7.80 -13.60
CA LEU A 412 23.34 -8.36 -14.91
C LEU A 412 22.12 -8.87 -15.69
N GLU A 413 21.16 -9.51 -15.03
CA GLU A 413 19.92 -9.97 -15.67
C GLU A 413 19.12 -8.78 -16.23
N GLU A 414 18.97 -7.69 -15.48
CA GLU A 414 18.26 -6.50 -15.97
C GLU A 414 19.08 -5.70 -17.01
N CYS A 415 20.39 -5.55 -16.85
CA CYS A 415 21.24 -4.86 -17.83
C CYS A 415 21.25 -5.59 -19.18
N TYR A 416 21.42 -6.91 -19.19
CA TYR A 416 21.33 -7.71 -20.41
C TYR A 416 19.93 -7.62 -21.03
N ARG A 417 18.87 -7.81 -20.23
CA ARG A 417 17.49 -7.83 -20.71
C ARG A 417 17.02 -6.48 -21.26
N LYS A 418 17.25 -5.38 -20.55
CA LYS A 418 16.71 -4.04 -20.85
C LYS A 418 17.58 -3.17 -21.74
N LEU A 419 18.90 -3.42 -21.77
CA LEU A 419 19.88 -2.60 -22.48
C LEU A 419 20.69 -3.38 -23.52
N GLY A 420 20.63 -4.72 -23.51
CA GLY A 420 21.41 -5.56 -24.41
C GLY A 420 22.92 -5.61 -24.11
N LEU A 421 23.35 -5.15 -22.93
CA LEU A 421 24.76 -5.10 -22.54
C LEU A 421 25.34 -6.52 -22.42
N VAL A 422 26.44 -6.77 -23.12
CA VAL A 422 27.11 -8.08 -23.26
C VAL A 422 28.61 -8.05 -22.98
N ARG A 423 29.29 -6.90 -23.10
CA ARG A 423 30.76 -6.80 -22.96
C ARG A 423 31.17 -5.84 -21.84
N TYR A 424 31.66 -6.41 -20.74
CA TYR A 424 31.83 -5.73 -19.45
C TYR A 424 33.30 -5.61 -19.02
N ALA A 425 33.63 -4.50 -18.37
CA ALA A 425 34.82 -4.32 -17.57
C ALA A 425 34.47 -4.42 -16.07
N VAL A 426 35.38 -4.91 -15.24
CA VAL A 426 35.23 -4.94 -13.78
C VAL A 426 36.41 -4.23 -13.10
N VAL A 427 36.10 -3.19 -12.34
CA VAL A 427 37.08 -2.46 -11.51
C VAL A 427 36.69 -2.65 -10.05
N TYR A 428 37.54 -3.31 -9.28
CA TYR A 428 37.19 -3.76 -7.93
C TYR A 428 38.21 -3.31 -6.88
N ALA A 429 37.71 -3.07 -5.67
CA ALA A 429 38.55 -2.86 -4.50
C ALA A 429 39.34 -4.13 -4.20
N ASP A 430 40.64 -4.01 -3.93
CA ASP A 430 41.46 -5.10 -3.40
C ASP A 430 41.21 -5.29 -1.89
N ASP A 431 39.95 -5.60 -1.57
CA ASP A 431 39.46 -5.96 -0.24
C ASP A 431 38.44 -7.10 -0.32
N GLN A 432 38.08 -7.68 0.83
CA GLN A 432 37.18 -8.83 0.92
C GLN A 432 35.85 -8.64 0.17
N ASN A 433 35.26 -7.44 0.21
CA ASN A 433 34.01 -7.13 -0.48
C ASN A 433 34.23 -7.03 -1.99
N GLY A 434 35.28 -6.32 -2.41
CA GLY A 434 35.59 -6.14 -3.84
C GLY A 434 35.89 -7.48 -4.52
N LEU A 435 36.66 -8.35 -3.85
CA LEU A 435 36.90 -9.73 -4.26
C LEU A 435 35.60 -10.57 -4.31
N GLU A 436 34.70 -10.44 -3.33
CA GLU A 436 33.40 -11.15 -3.35
C GLU A 436 32.50 -10.67 -4.51
N TYR A 437 32.41 -9.36 -4.75
CA TYR A 437 31.66 -8.80 -5.89
C TYR A 437 32.28 -9.21 -7.22
N HIS A 438 33.61 -9.20 -7.35
CA HIS A 438 34.33 -9.62 -8.54
C HIS A 438 34.09 -11.10 -8.86
N ALA A 439 34.23 -11.99 -7.87
CA ALA A 439 33.98 -13.42 -8.03
C ALA A 439 32.52 -13.72 -8.41
N ALA A 440 31.55 -13.08 -7.74
CA ALA A 440 30.14 -13.21 -8.08
C ALA A 440 29.82 -12.67 -9.48
N PHE A 441 30.48 -11.59 -9.92
CA PHE A 441 30.32 -11.04 -11.26
C PHE A 441 30.86 -11.98 -12.33
N LYS A 442 32.07 -12.52 -12.17
CA LYS A 442 32.65 -13.49 -13.11
C LYS A 442 31.83 -14.77 -13.20
N GLN A 443 31.34 -15.29 -12.08
CA GLN A 443 30.39 -16.41 -12.08
C GLN A 443 29.13 -16.06 -12.89
N LYS A 444 28.51 -14.90 -12.61
CA LYS A 444 27.22 -14.56 -13.21
C LYS A 444 27.31 -14.15 -14.68
N ALA A 445 28.41 -13.53 -15.10
CA ALA A 445 28.71 -13.27 -16.50
C ALA A 445 28.83 -14.59 -17.28
N ALA A 446 29.56 -15.58 -16.74
CA ALA A 446 29.65 -16.92 -17.33
C ALA A 446 28.29 -17.66 -17.35
N GLU A 447 27.49 -17.58 -16.28
CA GLU A 447 26.11 -18.13 -16.23
C GLU A 447 25.18 -17.53 -17.30
N LEU A 448 25.48 -16.33 -17.83
CA LEU A 448 24.66 -15.60 -18.81
C LEU A 448 25.30 -15.50 -20.22
N GLY A 449 26.51 -16.03 -20.42
CA GLY A 449 27.25 -15.90 -21.68
C GLY A 449 27.78 -14.49 -21.99
N LEU A 450 28.03 -13.68 -20.96
CA LEU A 450 28.50 -12.29 -21.07
C LEU A 450 30.04 -12.24 -21.01
N GLU A 451 30.68 -11.40 -21.82
CA GLU A 451 32.13 -11.25 -21.85
C GLU A 451 32.62 -10.34 -20.71
N VAL A 452 33.61 -10.80 -19.94
CA VAL A 452 34.45 -9.94 -19.09
C VAL A 452 35.72 -9.63 -19.89
N VAL A 453 35.79 -8.41 -20.44
CA VAL A 453 36.83 -7.99 -21.38
C VAL A 453 37.96 -7.19 -20.70
N PHE A 454 37.77 -6.84 -19.43
CA PHE A 454 38.76 -6.19 -18.58
C PHE A 454 38.45 -6.51 -17.11
N GLU A 455 39.47 -6.84 -16.33
CA GLU A 455 39.35 -6.96 -14.87
C GLU A 455 40.60 -6.38 -14.20
N LYS A 456 40.40 -5.50 -13.20
CA LYS A 456 41.49 -4.80 -12.52
C LYS A 456 41.14 -4.48 -11.06
N SER A 457 42.04 -4.82 -10.15
CA SER A 457 41.95 -4.40 -8.75
C SER A 457 42.56 -3.00 -8.53
N TYR A 458 42.13 -2.32 -7.47
CA TYR A 458 42.82 -1.14 -6.92
C TYR A 458 42.81 -1.16 -5.39
N LEU A 459 43.86 -0.64 -4.76
CA LEU A 459 43.95 -0.51 -3.30
C LEU A 459 43.09 0.69 -2.84
N PRO A 460 42.03 0.51 -2.02
CA PRO A 460 41.12 1.61 -1.66
C PRO A 460 41.77 2.75 -0.86
N ALA A 461 42.89 2.47 -0.19
CA ALA A 461 43.67 3.45 0.57
C ALA A 461 44.77 4.14 -0.26
N ALA A 462 44.91 3.83 -1.55
CA ALA A 462 45.91 4.47 -2.40
C ALA A 462 45.55 5.92 -2.70
N THR A 463 46.55 6.81 -2.62
CA THR A 463 46.46 8.22 -3.06
C THR A 463 46.53 8.38 -4.57
N ALA A 464 46.85 7.31 -5.31
CA ALA A 464 46.85 7.29 -6.77
C ALA A 464 45.44 7.53 -7.35
N GLY A 465 45.41 8.15 -8.54
CA GLY A 465 44.20 8.25 -9.36
C GLY A 465 43.90 6.95 -10.12
N PHE A 466 42.77 6.94 -10.83
CA PHE A 466 42.33 5.84 -11.67
C PHE A 466 42.92 5.86 -13.10
N SER A 467 43.60 6.95 -13.49
CA SER A 467 44.17 7.19 -14.83
C SER A 467 44.88 5.97 -15.48
N GLY A 468 45.69 5.22 -14.73
CA GLY A 468 46.35 4.00 -15.25
C GLY A 468 45.36 2.88 -15.62
N ILE A 469 44.36 2.64 -14.76
CA ILE A 469 43.28 1.67 -15.01
C ILE A 469 42.43 2.11 -16.21
N ILE A 470 42.22 3.42 -16.36
CA ILE A 470 41.45 4.01 -17.46
C ILE A 470 42.21 3.87 -18.79
N ALA A 471 43.53 4.09 -18.81
CA ALA A 471 44.37 3.93 -20.00
C ALA A 471 44.44 2.47 -20.51
N GLU A 472 44.33 1.48 -19.61
CA GLU A 472 44.18 0.06 -19.98
C GLU A 472 42.75 -0.25 -20.47
N LEU A 473 41.73 0.21 -19.75
CA LEU A 473 40.31 0.05 -20.10
C LEU A 473 39.96 0.63 -21.48
N GLU A 474 40.58 1.77 -21.84
CA GLU A 474 40.39 2.48 -23.11
C GLU A 474 40.65 1.62 -24.36
N GLN A 475 41.35 0.49 -24.22
CA GLN A 475 41.71 -0.44 -25.29
C GLN A 475 40.70 -1.58 -25.44
N GLN A 476 39.95 -1.93 -24.39
CA GLN A 476 39.15 -3.17 -24.32
C GLN A 476 37.73 -3.06 -24.91
N ARG A 477 37.34 -1.86 -25.34
CA ARG A 477 36.01 -1.55 -25.93
C ARG A 477 34.83 -1.99 -25.07
N ALA A 478 34.93 -1.94 -23.74
CA ALA A 478 33.83 -2.34 -22.86
C ALA A 478 32.61 -1.41 -23.03
N GLU A 479 31.40 -1.98 -22.96
CA GLU A 479 30.12 -1.26 -23.02
C GLU A 479 29.70 -0.73 -21.64
N ALA A 480 30.18 -1.40 -20.58
CA ALA A 480 29.90 -1.07 -19.19
C ALA A 480 31.10 -1.36 -18.28
N VAL A 481 31.24 -0.58 -17.21
CA VAL A 481 32.16 -0.84 -16.10
C VAL A 481 31.35 -1.18 -14.86
N PHE A 482 31.47 -2.40 -14.34
CA PHE A 482 31.04 -2.73 -13.00
C PHE A 482 32.11 -2.29 -11.99
N PHE A 483 31.75 -1.37 -11.10
CA PHE A 483 32.67 -0.78 -10.13
C PHE A 483 32.17 -1.05 -8.70
N THR A 484 32.91 -1.84 -7.92
CA THR A 484 32.35 -2.57 -6.76
C THR A 484 32.13 -1.70 -5.51
N ASP A 485 32.79 -0.55 -5.43
CA ASP A 485 32.91 0.27 -4.21
C ASP A 485 31.83 1.38 -4.11
N SER A 486 32.07 2.46 -3.36
CA SER A 486 31.11 3.52 -3.04
C SER A 486 30.84 4.48 -4.20
N ALA A 487 29.69 5.18 -4.13
CA ALA A 487 29.36 6.28 -5.04
C ALA A 487 30.47 7.35 -5.11
N GLN A 488 31.19 7.60 -4.01
CA GLN A 488 32.29 8.57 -3.96
C GLN A 488 33.51 8.13 -4.79
N ASN A 489 33.88 6.84 -4.72
CA ASN A 489 35.03 6.33 -5.46
C ASN A 489 34.71 6.11 -6.95
N VAL A 490 33.49 5.70 -7.33
CA VAL A 490 33.10 5.71 -8.75
C VAL A 490 32.98 7.14 -9.29
N ALA A 491 32.58 8.13 -8.48
CA ALA A 491 32.58 9.53 -8.92
C ALA A 491 33.99 10.04 -9.25
N ARG A 492 35.00 9.67 -8.46
CA ARG A 492 36.41 9.96 -8.77
C ARG A 492 36.83 9.29 -10.09
N PHE A 493 36.59 7.99 -10.24
CA PHE A 493 36.85 7.24 -11.47
C PHE A 493 36.19 7.88 -12.69
N ALA A 494 34.91 8.26 -12.59
CA ALA A 494 34.14 8.84 -13.69
C ALA A 494 34.56 10.27 -14.05
N LEU A 495 35.11 11.04 -13.11
CA LEU A 495 35.73 12.35 -13.39
C LEU A 495 37.07 12.22 -14.14
N GLU A 496 37.81 11.13 -13.91
CA GLU A 496 39.05 10.82 -14.65
C GLU A 496 38.79 10.20 -16.04
N LEU A 497 37.56 9.73 -16.33
CA LEU A 497 37.22 9.22 -17.67
C LEU A 497 37.25 10.33 -18.74
N PRO A 498 37.95 10.13 -19.88
CA PRO A 498 37.86 11.04 -21.01
C PRO A 498 36.48 11.00 -21.67
N GLU A 499 36.12 12.10 -22.34
CA GLU A 499 34.77 12.35 -22.87
C GLU A 499 34.21 11.21 -23.73
N ARG A 500 35.08 10.60 -24.54
CA ARG A 500 34.76 9.46 -25.44
C ARG A 500 34.29 8.21 -24.68
N LEU A 501 34.80 7.97 -23.47
CA LEU A 501 34.35 6.86 -22.63
C LEU A 501 33.14 7.28 -21.82
N ARG A 502 33.19 8.44 -21.15
CA ARG A 502 32.13 8.89 -20.23
C ARG A 502 30.75 9.05 -20.90
N SER A 503 30.72 9.33 -22.20
CA SER A 503 29.49 9.41 -23.00
C SER A 503 28.98 8.05 -23.50
N GLY A 504 29.87 7.08 -23.72
CA GLY A 504 29.52 5.76 -24.27
C GLY A 504 29.26 4.68 -23.21
N ILE A 505 30.12 4.60 -22.19
CA ILE A 505 30.20 3.48 -21.25
C ILE A 505 29.18 3.62 -20.11
N LYS A 506 28.54 2.51 -19.72
CA LYS A 506 27.60 2.51 -18.57
C LYS A 506 28.35 2.20 -17.27
N LEU A 507 28.18 3.06 -16.26
CA LEU A 507 28.70 2.82 -14.91
C LEU A 507 27.69 1.97 -14.14
N LEU A 508 28.10 0.75 -13.75
CA LEU A 508 27.27 -0.23 -13.05
C LEU A 508 27.77 -0.46 -11.62
N GLY A 509 26.86 -0.52 -10.66
CA GLY A 509 27.21 -0.45 -9.24
C GLY A 509 26.42 -1.36 -8.30
N THR A 510 26.89 -1.40 -7.05
CA THR A 510 26.30 -2.16 -5.95
C THR A 510 25.32 -1.30 -5.14
N SER A 511 24.65 -1.88 -4.14
CA SER A 511 23.80 -1.09 -3.22
C SER A 511 24.56 -0.04 -2.39
N ARG A 512 25.91 0.00 -2.49
CA ARG A 512 26.75 1.06 -1.91
C ARG A 512 26.59 2.41 -2.64
N TRP A 513 25.83 2.46 -3.74
CA TRP A 513 25.56 3.67 -4.50
C TRP A 513 24.22 4.35 -4.14
N ASP A 514 23.41 3.75 -3.26
CA ASP A 514 22.13 4.32 -2.80
C ASP A 514 22.34 5.44 -1.75
N ASP A 515 23.14 6.43 -2.13
CA ASP A 515 23.40 7.67 -1.40
C ASP A 515 22.96 8.86 -2.28
N GLN A 516 21.75 9.35 -2.03
CA GLN A 516 21.18 10.46 -2.80
C GLN A 516 21.91 11.80 -2.58
N ALA A 517 22.72 11.96 -1.53
CA ALA A 517 23.53 13.16 -1.35
C ALA A 517 24.78 13.09 -2.23
N GLN A 518 25.51 11.97 -2.19
CA GLN A 518 26.69 11.75 -3.04
C GLN A 518 26.33 11.71 -4.53
N LEU A 519 25.24 11.04 -4.91
CA LEU A 519 24.77 10.99 -6.30
C LEU A 519 24.48 12.39 -6.87
N ARG A 520 23.80 13.27 -6.10
CA ARG A 520 23.52 14.64 -6.52
C ARG A 520 24.78 15.50 -6.55
N MET A 521 25.64 15.40 -5.53
CA MET A 521 26.93 16.11 -5.48
C MET A 521 27.84 15.75 -6.66
N SER A 522 27.78 14.49 -7.12
CA SER A 522 28.55 13.99 -8.25
C SER A 522 27.76 13.87 -9.55
N GLN A 523 26.63 14.57 -9.71
CA GLN A 523 25.72 14.35 -10.84
C GLN A 523 26.41 14.45 -12.21
N LYS A 524 27.32 15.41 -12.42
CA LYS A 524 28.07 15.54 -13.70
C LYS A 524 28.88 14.28 -14.06
N ALA A 525 29.27 13.47 -13.08
CA ALA A 525 30.08 12.27 -13.28
C ALA A 525 29.24 10.97 -13.24
N LEU A 526 28.07 10.99 -12.58
CA LEU A 526 27.25 9.79 -12.34
C LEU A 526 25.87 9.81 -13.03
N ASP A 527 25.54 10.82 -13.83
CA ASP A 527 24.32 10.77 -14.65
C ASP A 527 24.36 9.59 -15.62
N GLY A 528 23.27 8.82 -15.69
CA GLY A 528 23.20 7.56 -16.40
C GLY A 528 23.72 6.33 -15.63
N ALA A 529 24.28 6.48 -14.42
CA ALA A 529 24.77 5.36 -13.61
C ALA A 529 23.64 4.43 -13.13
N ILE A 530 23.90 3.12 -13.09
CA ILE A 530 22.90 2.07 -12.82
C ILE A 530 23.37 1.19 -11.67
N PHE A 531 22.49 0.84 -10.72
CA PHE A 531 22.85 -0.06 -9.61
C PHE A 531 21.66 -0.83 -9.06
N ALA A 532 21.94 -1.91 -8.33
CA ALA A 532 20.91 -2.68 -7.62
C ALA A 532 20.53 -1.99 -6.30
N SER A 533 19.28 -1.52 -6.17
CA SER A 533 18.74 -0.94 -4.93
C SER A 533 17.95 -2.00 -4.13
N PRO A 534 18.29 -2.26 -2.86
CA PRO A 534 17.54 -3.16 -1.98
C PRO A 534 16.16 -2.63 -1.55
N PHE A 535 15.84 -1.35 -1.76
CA PHE A 535 14.50 -0.79 -1.56
C PHE A 535 14.35 0.57 -2.25
N PHE A 536 13.56 0.63 -3.32
CA PHE A 536 13.27 1.88 -4.04
C PHE A 536 11.94 2.49 -3.58
N ALA A 537 12.00 3.43 -2.62
CA ALA A 537 10.82 4.04 -2.00
C ALA A 537 9.88 4.81 -2.95
N LYS A 538 10.34 5.16 -4.17
CA LYS A 538 9.52 5.80 -5.22
C LYS A 538 8.92 4.82 -6.24
N SER A 539 9.04 3.51 -6.01
CA SER A 539 8.47 2.50 -6.89
C SER A 539 6.97 2.69 -7.05
N THR A 540 6.46 2.56 -8.27
CA THR A 540 5.02 2.61 -8.59
C THR A 540 4.30 1.32 -8.21
N GLN A 541 5.01 0.29 -7.74
CA GLN A 541 4.43 -0.96 -7.28
C GLN A 541 3.43 -0.71 -6.13
N PRO A 542 2.18 -1.22 -6.20
CA PRO A 542 1.14 -0.91 -5.21
C PRO A 542 1.52 -1.23 -3.76
N LEU A 543 2.29 -2.31 -3.52
CA LEU A 543 2.77 -2.67 -2.19
C LEU A 543 3.71 -1.60 -1.62
N THR A 544 4.62 -1.06 -2.44
CA THR A 544 5.54 0.02 -2.04
C THR A 544 4.78 1.29 -1.72
N VAL A 545 3.83 1.70 -2.56
CA VAL A 545 3.00 2.90 -2.33
C VAL A 545 2.17 2.77 -1.04
N GLN A 546 1.58 1.60 -0.78
CA GLN A 546 0.84 1.32 0.45
C GLN A 546 1.75 1.34 1.69
N PHE A 547 2.91 0.68 1.62
CA PHE A 547 3.88 0.63 2.70
C PHE A 547 4.46 2.01 3.04
N GLU A 548 4.80 2.82 2.04
CA GLU A 548 5.34 4.18 2.23
C GLU A 548 4.35 5.07 3.00
N GLY A 549 3.10 5.09 2.55
CA GLY A 549 2.02 5.84 3.20
C GLY A 549 1.70 5.33 4.62
N ALA A 550 1.68 4.02 4.83
CA ALA A 550 1.44 3.41 6.14
C ALA A 550 2.59 3.67 7.12
N TYR A 551 3.85 3.52 6.68
CA TYR A 551 5.03 3.74 7.50
C TYR A 551 5.19 5.21 7.88
N ARG A 552 4.98 6.14 6.92
CA ARG A 552 4.91 7.58 7.25
C ARG A 552 3.82 7.90 8.24
N TYR A 553 2.64 7.30 8.09
CA TYR A 553 1.52 7.55 9.00
C TYR A 553 1.82 7.10 10.43
N LYS A 554 2.34 5.87 10.59
CA LYS A 554 2.54 5.26 11.92
C LYS A 554 3.81 5.76 12.64
N PHE A 555 4.86 6.11 11.91
CA PHE A 555 6.19 6.39 12.48
C PHE A 555 6.75 7.80 12.19
N GLY A 556 5.95 8.66 11.54
CA GLY A 556 6.25 10.08 11.31
C GLY A 556 7.44 10.36 10.38
N ARG A 557 7.96 9.34 9.68
CA ARG A 557 9.18 9.40 8.87
C ARG A 557 9.08 8.50 7.65
N ALA A 558 9.90 8.75 6.63
CA ALA A 558 9.99 7.86 5.48
C ALA A 558 10.53 6.46 5.90
N PRO A 559 10.09 5.36 5.27
CA PRO A 559 10.80 4.08 5.37
C PRO A 559 12.13 4.12 4.63
N ASP A 560 13.01 3.19 4.99
CA ASP A 560 14.22 2.85 4.24
C ASP A 560 14.33 1.32 4.08
N PHE A 561 15.46 0.84 3.55
CA PHE A 561 15.69 -0.59 3.38
C PHE A 561 15.56 -1.41 4.68
N MET A 562 15.92 -0.88 5.85
CA MET A 562 15.75 -1.61 7.12
C MET A 562 14.27 -1.81 7.46
N ALA A 563 13.45 -0.78 7.24
CA ALA A 563 12.01 -0.88 7.38
C ALA A 563 11.38 -1.85 6.37
N ALA A 564 11.79 -1.78 5.10
CA ALA A 564 11.30 -2.67 4.05
C ALA A 564 11.70 -4.14 4.30
N GLN A 565 12.94 -4.39 4.73
CA GLN A 565 13.40 -5.73 5.10
C GLN A 565 12.61 -6.30 6.29
N GLY A 566 12.30 -5.47 7.30
CA GLY A 566 11.46 -5.87 8.42
C GLY A 566 10.03 -6.22 7.99
N PHE A 567 9.45 -5.46 7.07
CA PHE A 567 8.13 -5.74 6.53
C PHE A 567 8.11 -7.05 5.73
N ASP A 568 9.04 -7.24 4.79
CA ASP A 568 9.14 -8.47 4.01
C ASP A 568 9.36 -9.70 4.92
N ALA A 569 10.15 -9.57 5.99
CA ALA A 569 10.34 -10.61 6.99
C ALA A 569 9.06 -10.96 7.74
N GLY A 570 8.32 -9.95 8.19
CA GLY A 570 7.04 -10.18 8.86
C GLY A 570 6.01 -10.81 7.94
N ALA A 571 5.93 -10.35 6.69
CA ALA A 571 4.95 -10.78 5.71
C ALA A 571 5.20 -12.22 5.23
N ILE A 572 6.46 -12.60 4.94
CA ILE A 572 6.77 -13.97 4.50
C ILE A 572 6.59 -14.99 5.65
N VAL A 573 6.90 -14.61 6.90
CA VAL A 573 6.64 -15.45 8.08
C VAL A 573 5.14 -15.56 8.37
N ALA A 574 4.37 -14.48 8.24
CA ALA A 574 2.91 -14.52 8.36
C ALA A 574 2.28 -15.42 7.28
N ALA A 575 2.73 -15.33 6.03
CA ALA A 575 2.28 -16.19 4.93
C ALA A 575 2.62 -17.68 5.17
N ALA A 576 3.84 -17.98 5.66
CA ALA A 576 4.25 -19.33 6.00
C ALA A 576 3.49 -19.90 7.22
N LEU A 577 3.20 -19.09 8.25
CA LEU A 577 2.36 -19.48 9.39
C LEU A 577 0.92 -19.75 8.98
N LYS A 578 0.35 -18.87 8.14
CA LYS A 578 -0.98 -19.04 7.56
C LYS A 578 -1.08 -20.36 6.80
N ARG A 579 -0.13 -20.61 5.88
CA ARG A 579 -0.10 -21.85 5.09
C ARG A 579 0.16 -23.09 5.95
N ALA A 580 0.96 -22.99 7.01
CA ALA A 580 1.16 -24.05 7.99
C ALA A 580 -0.14 -24.43 8.72
N GLN A 581 -0.94 -23.43 9.12
CA GLN A 581 -2.27 -23.64 9.70
C GLN A 581 -3.26 -24.23 8.68
N GLU A 582 -3.41 -23.60 7.51
CA GLU A 582 -4.39 -23.99 6.47
C GLU A 582 -4.14 -25.39 5.89
N GLN A 583 -2.88 -25.81 5.79
CA GLN A 583 -2.49 -27.10 5.19
C GLN A 583 -2.03 -28.14 6.22
N ASN A 584 -2.07 -27.80 7.53
CA ASN A 584 -1.57 -28.62 8.63
C ASN A 584 -0.12 -29.15 8.40
N THR A 585 0.77 -28.27 7.90
CA THR A 585 2.17 -28.63 7.60
C THR A 585 3.15 -27.98 8.58
N PRO A 586 4.32 -28.60 8.85
CA PRO A 586 5.38 -27.94 9.61
C PRO A 586 5.81 -26.62 8.94
N PHE A 587 6.00 -25.56 9.71
CA PHE A 587 6.40 -24.24 9.18
C PHE A 587 7.59 -24.29 8.20
N PRO A 588 8.66 -25.09 8.41
CA PRO A 588 9.77 -25.17 7.45
C PRO A 588 9.39 -25.81 6.10
N ALA A 589 8.28 -26.54 6.00
CA ALA A 589 7.72 -27.01 4.73
C ALA A 589 6.83 -25.92 4.11
N ALA A 590 5.94 -25.31 4.90
CA ALA A 590 5.09 -24.20 4.46
C ALA A 590 5.91 -23.03 3.88
N MET A 591 6.99 -22.64 4.56
CA MET A 591 7.95 -21.62 4.11
C MET A 591 8.63 -21.97 2.78
N ARG A 592 9.07 -23.23 2.60
CA ARG A 592 9.67 -23.70 1.34
C ARG A 592 8.68 -23.72 0.17
N SER A 593 7.39 -23.90 0.45
CA SER A 593 6.32 -23.87 -0.57
C SER A 593 5.88 -22.44 -0.98
N ILE A 594 6.67 -21.41 -0.67
CA ILE A 594 6.47 -20.03 -1.16
C ILE A 594 7.32 -19.86 -2.43
N ASP A 595 6.74 -20.27 -3.57
CA ASP A 595 7.41 -20.29 -4.89
C ASP A 595 7.88 -18.89 -5.34
N LEU A 596 7.09 -17.85 -5.01
CA LEU A 596 7.39 -16.45 -5.28
C LEU A 596 6.64 -15.52 -4.31
N TYR A 597 7.38 -14.78 -3.50
CA TYR A 597 6.89 -13.63 -2.74
C TYR A 597 7.31 -12.33 -3.44
N GLN A 598 6.37 -11.43 -3.69
CA GLN A 598 6.63 -10.10 -4.27
C GLN A 598 6.76 -9.09 -3.12
N GLY A 599 7.99 -8.94 -2.61
CA GLY A 599 8.31 -8.06 -1.48
C GLY A 599 8.78 -6.67 -1.88
N LEU A 600 8.81 -5.77 -0.90
CA LEU A 600 9.34 -4.40 -1.02
C LEU A 600 10.83 -4.38 -1.36
N THR A 601 11.56 -5.40 -0.90
CA THR A 601 12.99 -5.58 -1.19
C THR A 601 13.24 -6.38 -2.46
N GLY A 602 12.21 -6.64 -3.27
CA GLY A 602 12.29 -7.35 -4.54
C GLY A 602 11.56 -8.71 -4.53
N LYS A 603 11.68 -9.41 -5.66
CA LYS A 603 11.05 -10.73 -5.88
C LYS A 603 11.86 -11.80 -5.17
N ILE A 604 11.27 -12.46 -4.18
CA ILE A 604 11.91 -13.44 -3.30
C ILE A 604 11.38 -14.84 -3.63
N ARG A 605 12.26 -15.85 -3.77
CA ARG A 605 11.89 -17.27 -3.86
C ARG A 605 12.62 -18.07 -2.79
N VAL A 606 11.92 -18.96 -2.09
CA VAL A 606 12.53 -19.84 -1.08
C VAL A 606 13.09 -21.08 -1.78
N GLY A 607 14.42 -21.27 -1.73
CA GLY A 607 15.08 -22.45 -2.27
C GLY A 607 14.86 -23.69 -1.40
N PRO A 608 15.05 -24.91 -1.93
CA PRO A 608 14.79 -26.16 -1.20
C PRO A 608 15.62 -26.31 0.08
N THR A 609 16.83 -25.74 0.11
CA THR A 609 17.71 -25.73 1.29
C THR A 609 17.28 -24.74 2.39
N GLY A 610 16.40 -23.78 2.08
CA GLY A 610 16.09 -22.64 2.95
C GLY A 610 16.90 -21.37 2.65
N GLU A 611 17.77 -21.37 1.64
CA GLU A 611 18.33 -20.14 1.08
C GLU A 611 17.25 -19.36 0.32
N LEU A 612 17.07 -18.07 0.61
CA LEU A 612 16.15 -17.22 -0.14
C LEU A 612 16.90 -16.51 -1.26
N THR A 613 16.54 -16.82 -2.51
CA THR A 613 16.99 -16.04 -3.66
C THR A 613 16.14 -14.78 -3.79
N ARG A 614 16.78 -13.66 -4.14
CA ARG A 614 16.12 -12.36 -4.34
C ARG A 614 16.56 -11.76 -5.67
N HIS A 615 15.59 -11.32 -6.47
CA HIS A 615 15.81 -10.41 -7.58
C HIS A 615 15.40 -8.99 -7.13
N LEU A 616 16.38 -8.12 -6.96
CA LEU A 616 16.25 -6.73 -6.51
C LEU A 616 15.65 -5.84 -7.61
N THR A 617 15.29 -4.62 -7.24
CA THR A 617 15.06 -3.53 -8.21
C THR A 617 16.41 -2.99 -8.68
N VAL A 618 16.58 -2.83 -9.99
CA VAL A 618 17.71 -2.10 -10.57
C VAL A 618 17.23 -0.69 -10.91
N VAL A 619 17.97 0.31 -10.47
CA VAL A 619 17.65 1.74 -10.62
C VAL A 619 18.71 2.43 -11.47
N GLN A 620 18.31 3.50 -12.16
CA GLN A 620 19.20 4.42 -12.85
C GLN A 620 19.15 5.79 -12.18
N PHE A 621 20.32 6.43 -12.01
CA PHE A 621 20.43 7.83 -11.64
C PHE A 621 20.50 8.70 -12.89
N LYS A 622 19.63 9.71 -12.99
CA LYS A 622 19.41 10.51 -14.21
C LYS A 622 18.73 11.83 -13.87
N ASN A 623 19.21 12.93 -14.45
CA ASN A 623 18.69 14.29 -14.23
C ASN A 623 18.55 14.66 -12.72
N GLY A 624 19.46 14.18 -11.88
CA GLY A 624 19.45 14.45 -10.43
C GLY A 624 18.49 13.57 -9.62
N THR A 625 17.84 12.58 -10.26
CA THR A 625 16.85 11.70 -9.66
C THR A 625 17.17 10.22 -9.86
N LEU A 626 16.65 9.36 -8.98
CA LEU A 626 16.63 7.90 -9.20
C LEU A 626 15.28 7.51 -9.81
N GLU A 627 15.32 6.70 -10.87
CA GLU A 627 14.19 6.02 -11.52
C GLU A 627 14.44 4.49 -11.57
N GLU A 628 13.40 3.67 -11.67
CA GLU A 628 13.59 2.24 -11.98
C GLU A 628 14.16 2.11 -13.40
N LEU A 629 15.13 1.22 -13.62
CA LEU A 629 15.73 1.03 -14.94
C LEU A 629 14.63 0.63 -15.94
N SER A 630 14.40 1.43 -16.97
CA SER A 630 13.45 1.13 -18.04
C SER A 630 14.07 0.24 -19.12
N GLU A 631 13.22 -0.42 -19.90
CA GLU A 631 13.63 -1.06 -21.14
C GLU A 631 13.87 0.02 -22.18
N GLN A 632 15.03 -0.01 -22.85
CA GLN A 632 15.36 0.95 -23.89
C GLN A 632 15.05 0.34 -25.26
N GLU A 633 14.32 1.07 -26.10
CA GLU A 633 14.11 0.65 -27.49
C GLU A 633 15.47 0.45 -28.14
N ARG A 634 15.78 -0.80 -28.51
CA ARG A 634 16.96 -1.10 -29.31
C ARG A 634 16.82 -0.32 -30.63
N PRO A 635 17.78 0.54 -31.00
CA PRO A 635 17.80 1.10 -32.34
C PRO A 635 17.71 -0.06 -33.34
N SER A 636 16.72 -0.02 -34.22
CA SER A 636 16.47 -1.10 -35.18
C SER A 636 17.66 -1.18 -36.13
N PHE A 637 18.60 -2.07 -35.81
CA PHE A 637 19.87 -2.15 -36.49
C PHE A 637 19.61 -2.59 -37.93
N ILE A 638 19.72 -1.63 -38.86
CA ILE A 638 19.47 -1.87 -40.27
C ILE A 638 20.47 -2.93 -40.72
N MET A 639 19.95 -4.10 -41.13
CA MET A 639 20.72 -5.18 -41.75
C MET A 639 21.22 -4.70 -43.13
N ARG A 640 22.23 -3.84 -43.14
CA ARG A 640 22.90 -3.38 -44.35
C ARG A 640 23.77 -4.51 -44.90
N GLY A 641 23.13 -5.32 -45.74
CA GLY A 641 23.73 -6.07 -46.84
C GLY A 641 24.98 -6.89 -46.52
N ASN A 642 24.80 -8.21 -46.42
CA ASN A 642 25.89 -9.14 -46.75
C ASN A 642 25.36 -10.35 -47.55
N GLU A 643 24.54 -10.05 -48.56
CA GLU A 643 24.32 -10.94 -49.71
C GLU A 643 24.95 -10.26 -50.92
N ALA A 644 26.10 -10.78 -51.34
CA ALA A 644 26.78 -10.42 -52.58
C ALA A 644 27.18 -11.72 -53.28
N HIS A 645 26.73 -11.85 -54.53
CA HIS A 645 27.31 -12.77 -55.51
C HIS A 645 28.47 -12.08 -56.24
#